data_AF-A0A4Q6EYD5-F1
#
_entry.id   AF-A0A4Q6EYD5-F1
#
_cell.length_a   1.000
_cell.length_b   1.000
_cell.length_c   1.000
_cell.angle_alpha   90.00
_cell.angle_beta   90.00
_cell.angle_gamma   90.00
#
_symmetry.space_group_name_H-M   'P 1'
#
loop_
_entity.id
_entity.type
_entity.pdbx_description
1 polymer ?
#
loop_
_entity_poly.entity_id
_entity_poly.type
_entity_poly.pdbx_seq_one_letter_code
_entity_poly.pdbx_strand_id
1 'polypeptide(L)'
;MDNSPPPKQRSISIIHPRPEHFEKIQDLCRKVYPFSKPWSLDQLESHHSYFPDGQLIAIDEESGALVGMAFSLIIAWNDYLSQDSWKDFTASGWFHNHNPRHGKTLYGAEVMVDPEARGQGIGKLLYQGRKEIVEKYSLKRIRAGARLRGYSKYQDKYSPEDYVKAVVEKKIFDPTLSFQLNQGFKVIDVSKNYLFNDPESLGYAAVIEWLNPKAITAKDSEIQARSISSFMRGEKFVSEHLPVELRRLVRRATVALGNVIQECESDGFYARVDHYRQQLKKLRKENDHKQLQSLLAELRREPKSRRQRLAHAFSLQLEMVNLCEAAYRTWRQRLKPVAQGLKSKVGLTFTLTAHPAEARPRAAVEELSALGNVLVEGLQSDFQFNENEMLSRLRLLWLHPLAKLERMSAVDEAEYIYSLIFSEPLFDFILTEKPSYEIDLRTWVGGDKGSLPLANKDSMRECLEKSRGHIKAILIKKLDKVIHDAVKLVSVNRLPVSQITPLVKLVADLSKLKPISTGDGNRIKSWALKYRRFLRETDPYIAEHHQIILINRILDAFPALVFPIELREDAPLIQAALKDPHSPIRGMLTDLAKFSGALKVNSYAKCLVVAQVESAADIGNAGKLIFLSCRVKSLPVVPLFESKEALAGAKKTVKSWLELPGNRDLVVRHWDNTFEVMLGYADSAKKMGVLPSRLAISKCMADVEKVVRQFQLRPAFFHGAGGTVARGGGNLREQMGWWSADALKKPNFTIQGEMVRRMFATKEILNSQCVQMAAEALRRRPKKVKAEKFPALDSFVARVNASFENAVNDKELLPLLTEASPYRYLEALRIKSRTAKRGGPELSADALRAVPWVLSCTQTRLLLPVWWGIGSAWKDSSPAERELLKGAYEKSPFLSSFVKTLGFSLAKVDLDIWRLYLPADSANVFAKFEEEFALTENFFEELTQQKNLIWHRPWLEEAIRLRAPNIHILNLLQIIALETDDEPLLRETIVGIASGMLTTG
;
A
#
# COMPACT_ATOMS: atom_id res chain seq x y z
N MET A 1 6.75 -74.14 4.38
CA MET A 1 7.55 -73.77 3.19
C MET A 1 6.56 -73.65 2.05
N ASP A 2 6.29 -72.42 1.62
CA ASP A 2 5.43 -72.12 0.48
C ASP A 2 6.34 -72.10 -0.77
N ASN A 3 6.27 -73.17 -1.57
CA ASN A 3 7.05 -73.36 -2.79
C ASN A 3 6.37 -72.65 -3.98
N SER A 4 6.18 -71.34 -3.86
CA SER A 4 5.82 -70.51 -4.99
C SER A 4 7.10 -70.13 -5.78
N PRO A 5 7.17 -70.34 -7.10
CA PRO A 5 8.34 -69.93 -7.88
C PRO A 5 8.53 -68.40 -7.78
N PRO A 6 9.77 -67.89 -7.84
CA PRO A 6 10.00 -66.44 -7.86
C PRO A 6 9.23 -65.85 -9.06
N PRO A 7 8.59 -64.67 -8.91
CA PRO A 7 7.84 -64.07 -10.01
C PRO A 7 8.76 -63.90 -11.22
N LYS A 8 8.33 -64.41 -12.38
CA LYS A 8 9.02 -64.20 -13.66
C LYS A 8 9.34 -62.70 -13.81
N GLN A 9 10.61 -62.38 -13.99
CA GLN A 9 11.06 -61.01 -14.22
C GLN A 9 10.56 -60.58 -15.60
N ARG A 10 9.49 -59.78 -15.65
CA ARG A 10 8.92 -59.28 -16.91
C ARG A 10 9.98 -58.46 -17.66
N SER A 11 10.10 -58.67 -18.97
CA SER A 11 10.89 -57.78 -19.83
C SER A 11 10.10 -56.49 -20.07
N ILE A 12 10.63 -55.35 -19.61
CA ILE A 12 9.93 -54.06 -19.64
C ILE A 12 10.70 -53.09 -20.52
N SER A 13 10.03 -52.54 -21.53
CA SER A 13 10.55 -51.44 -22.35
C SER A 13 9.99 -50.10 -21.89
N ILE A 14 10.84 -49.07 -21.83
CA ILE A 14 10.43 -47.69 -21.60
C ILE A 14 10.40 -46.97 -22.94
N ILE A 15 9.22 -46.49 -23.35
CA ILE A 15 9.01 -45.81 -24.64
C ILE A 15 8.26 -44.49 -24.44
N HIS A 16 8.30 -43.63 -25.45
CA HIS A 16 7.47 -42.43 -25.51
C HIS A 16 6.06 -42.79 -26.04
N PRO A 17 4.98 -42.32 -25.39
CA PRO A 17 3.62 -42.65 -25.81
C PRO A 17 3.27 -41.98 -27.14
N ARG A 18 2.53 -42.72 -27.96
CA ARG A 18 1.84 -42.25 -29.18
C ARG A 18 0.32 -42.16 -28.93
N PRO A 19 -0.46 -41.44 -29.75
CA PRO A 19 -1.92 -41.31 -29.56
C PRO A 19 -2.66 -42.64 -29.34
N GLU A 20 -2.25 -43.72 -30.02
CA GLU A 20 -2.80 -45.08 -29.84
C GLU A 20 -2.65 -45.66 -28.42
N HIS A 21 -1.81 -45.08 -27.58
CA HIS A 21 -1.60 -45.48 -26.18
C HIS A 21 -2.49 -44.71 -25.20
N PHE A 22 -3.16 -43.64 -25.61
CA PHE A 22 -3.82 -42.71 -24.69
C PHE A 22 -4.98 -43.36 -23.92
N GLU A 23 -5.76 -44.23 -24.56
CA GLU A 23 -6.81 -44.99 -23.88
C GLU A 23 -6.24 -45.96 -22.83
N LYS A 24 -5.15 -46.67 -23.17
CA LYS A 24 -4.44 -47.56 -22.23
C LYS A 24 -3.86 -46.80 -21.04
N ILE A 25 -3.42 -45.55 -21.25
CA ILE A 25 -2.98 -44.65 -20.17
C ILE A 25 -4.16 -44.30 -19.25
N GLN A 26 -5.34 -43.98 -19.80
CA GLN A 26 -6.53 -43.74 -18.98
C GLN A 26 -6.91 -44.96 -18.14
N ASP A 27 -6.82 -46.16 -18.71
CA ASP A 27 -7.11 -47.40 -17.99
C ASP A 27 -6.14 -47.62 -16.83
N LEU A 28 -4.84 -47.39 -17.04
CA LEU A 28 -3.86 -47.42 -15.96
C LEU A 28 -4.20 -46.39 -14.87
N CYS A 29 -4.57 -45.16 -15.25
CA CYS A 29 -4.95 -44.13 -14.29
C CYS A 29 -6.16 -44.54 -13.45
N ARG A 30 -7.21 -45.10 -14.07
CA ARG A 30 -8.40 -45.61 -13.38
C ARG A 30 -8.05 -46.72 -12.39
N LYS A 31 -7.15 -47.64 -12.77
CA LYS A 31 -6.67 -48.72 -11.89
C LYS A 31 -5.88 -48.19 -10.68
N VAL A 32 -4.99 -47.23 -10.90
CA VAL A 32 -4.08 -46.72 -9.84
C VAL A 32 -4.78 -45.73 -8.92
N TYR A 33 -5.70 -44.91 -9.44
CA TYR A 33 -6.43 -43.89 -8.71
C TYR A 33 -7.95 -43.95 -8.99
N PRO A 34 -8.65 -44.97 -8.47
CA PRO A 34 -10.08 -45.19 -8.75
C PRO A 34 -11.00 -44.06 -8.24
N PHE A 35 -10.51 -43.24 -7.32
CA PHE A 35 -11.20 -42.10 -6.72
C PHE A 35 -10.96 -40.77 -7.45
N SER A 36 -10.16 -40.76 -8.52
CA SER A 36 -9.83 -39.55 -9.29
C SER A 36 -10.22 -39.70 -10.76
N LYS A 37 -10.48 -38.57 -11.42
CA LYS A 37 -10.69 -38.58 -12.87
C LYS A 37 -9.35 -38.85 -13.56
N PRO A 38 -9.27 -39.80 -14.52
CA PRO A 38 -8.08 -39.98 -15.33
C PRO A 38 -7.85 -38.75 -16.21
N TRP A 39 -6.64 -38.63 -16.74
CA TRP A 39 -6.29 -37.64 -17.76
C TRP A 39 -7.25 -37.69 -18.95
N SER A 40 -7.76 -36.54 -19.41
CA SER A 40 -8.56 -36.52 -20.65
C SER A 40 -7.66 -36.77 -21.87
N LEU A 41 -8.26 -37.22 -22.98
CA LEU A 41 -7.52 -37.39 -24.23
C LEU A 41 -6.89 -36.07 -24.68
N ASP A 42 -7.62 -34.95 -24.58
CA ASP A 42 -7.10 -33.61 -24.90
C ASP A 42 -5.89 -33.23 -24.03
N GLN A 43 -5.88 -33.61 -22.74
CA GLN A 43 -4.73 -33.36 -21.86
C GLN A 43 -3.53 -34.20 -22.29
N LEU A 44 -3.74 -35.47 -22.63
CA LEU A 44 -2.66 -36.36 -23.12
C LEU A 44 -2.11 -35.87 -24.46
N GLU A 45 -2.97 -35.38 -25.34
CA GLU A 45 -2.58 -34.75 -26.61
C GLU A 45 -1.79 -33.46 -26.38
N SER A 46 -2.21 -32.63 -25.42
CA SER A 46 -1.45 -31.45 -24.99
C SER A 46 -0.06 -31.83 -24.47
N HIS A 47 0.05 -32.83 -23.60
CA HIS A 47 1.35 -33.30 -23.08
C HIS A 47 2.27 -33.75 -24.21
N HIS A 48 1.74 -34.50 -25.16
CA HIS A 48 2.47 -34.98 -26.34
C HIS A 48 2.88 -33.83 -27.26
N SER A 49 2.02 -32.83 -27.45
CA SER A 49 2.32 -31.67 -28.29
C SER A 49 3.38 -30.74 -27.69
N TYR A 50 3.34 -30.51 -26.37
CA TYR A 50 4.25 -29.56 -25.72
C TYR A 50 5.61 -30.19 -25.39
N PHE A 51 5.64 -31.45 -24.95
CA PHE A 51 6.89 -32.10 -24.59
C PHE A 51 6.82 -33.64 -24.73
N PRO A 52 6.90 -34.16 -25.96
CA PRO A 52 6.77 -35.60 -26.22
C PRO A 52 7.87 -36.41 -25.52
N ASP A 53 9.11 -35.93 -25.54
CA ASP A 53 10.27 -36.53 -24.88
C ASP A 53 10.12 -36.60 -23.35
N GLY A 54 9.27 -35.75 -22.77
CA GLY A 54 8.99 -35.73 -21.33
C GLY A 54 8.05 -36.82 -20.85
N GLN A 55 7.39 -37.53 -21.77
CA GLN A 55 6.36 -38.51 -21.44
C GLN A 55 6.92 -39.91 -21.65
N LEU A 56 6.84 -40.74 -20.61
CA LEU A 56 7.35 -42.11 -20.62
C LEU A 56 6.23 -43.08 -20.24
N ILE A 57 6.15 -44.21 -20.95
CA ILE A 57 5.30 -45.36 -20.61
C ILE A 57 6.17 -46.62 -20.53
N ALA A 58 5.78 -47.54 -19.66
CA ALA A 58 6.39 -48.85 -19.50
C ALA A 58 5.49 -49.91 -20.13
N ILE A 59 6.00 -50.61 -21.14
CA ILE A 59 5.31 -51.70 -21.82
C ILE A 59 5.95 -53.02 -21.43
N ASP A 60 5.12 -53.98 -21.04
CA ASP A 60 5.51 -55.37 -20.90
C ASP A 60 5.67 -55.97 -22.30
N GLU A 61 6.89 -56.37 -22.67
CA GLU A 61 7.21 -56.84 -24.02
C GLU A 61 6.54 -58.16 -24.37
N GLU A 62 6.22 -59.00 -23.37
CA GLU A 62 5.57 -60.29 -23.60
C GLU A 62 4.06 -60.11 -23.86
N SER A 63 3.40 -59.22 -23.10
CA SER A 63 1.95 -59.04 -23.17
C SER A 63 1.49 -57.83 -23.99
N GLY A 64 2.40 -56.91 -24.33
CA GLY A 64 2.09 -55.61 -24.93
C GLY A 64 1.29 -54.69 -23.99
N ALA A 65 1.18 -55.03 -22.70
CA ALA A 65 0.40 -54.28 -21.73
C ALA A 65 1.15 -53.06 -21.21
N LEU A 66 0.43 -51.94 -21.04
CA LEU A 66 0.95 -50.74 -20.41
C LEU A 66 0.91 -50.91 -18.89
N VAL A 67 2.07 -51.07 -18.27
CA VAL A 67 2.23 -51.42 -16.85
C VAL A 67 2.78 -50.29 -15.98
N GLY A 68 3.13 -49.16 -16.59
CA GLY A 68 3.54 -47.95 -15.87
C GLY A 68 3.65 -46.72 -16.75
N MET A 69 3.73 -45.55 -16.12
CA MET A 69 3.94 -44.27 -16.79
C MET A 69 4.68 -43.27 -15.90
N ALA A 70 5.40 -42.34 -16.52
CA ALA A 70 6.00 -41.19 -15.85
C ALA A 70 5.97 -39.96 -16.76
N PHE A 71 5.20 -38.95 -16.38
CA PHE A 71 4.99 -37.74 -17.17
C PHE A 71 5.71 -36.55 -16.55
N SER A 72 6.27 -35.70 -17.42
CA SER A 72 7.16 -34.61 -17.01
C SER A 72 7.09 -33.41 -17.95
N LEU A 73 7.51 -32.25 -17.42
CA LEU A 73 7.66 -31.01 -18.17
C LEU A 73 8.87 -30.22 -17.64
N ILE A 74 9.48 -29.41 -18.51
CA ILE A 74 10.55 -28.50 -18.12
C ILE A 74 9.93 -27.21 -17.60
N ILE A 75 10.32 -26.78 -16.41
CA ILE A 75 9.84 -25.52 -15.81
C ILE A 75 11.00 -24.65 -15.35
N ALA A 76 10.77 -23.35 -15.37
CA ALA A 76 11.54 -22.39 -14.61
C ALA A 76 11.08 -22.47 -13.15
N TRP A 77 11.67 -23.38 -12.35
CA TRP A 77 11.31 -23.55 -10.93
C TRP A 77 11.33 -22.22 -10.15
N ASN A 78 12.15 -21.28 -10.58
CA ASN A 78 12.24 -19.96 -9.98
C ASN A 78 10.95 -19.13 -10.10
N ASP A 79 9.93 -19.58 -10.82
CA ASP A 79 8.62 -18.95 -10.90
C ASP A 79 7.63 -19.49 -9.85
N TYR A 80 7.96 -20.61 -9.20
CA TYR A 80 7.09 -21.35 -8.29
C TYR A 80 7.62 -21.39 -6.86
N LEU A 81 6.74 -21.36 -5.87
CA LEU A 81 7.05 -21.70 -4.48
C LEU A 81 7.07 -23.23 -4.32
N SER A 82 7.89 -23.74 -3.41
CA SER A 82 7.89 -25.18 -3.07
C SER A 82 6.53 -25.67 -2.60
N GLN A 83 5.75 -24.79 -1.99
CA GLN A 83 4.40 -25.01 -1.48
C GLN A 83 3.31 -24.91 -2.55
N ASP A 84 3.67 -24.68 -3.82
CA ASP A 84 2.67 -24.60 -4.88
C ASP A 84 2.02 -25.98 -5.12
N SER A 85 0.76 -25.96 -5.57
CA SER A 85 -0.01 -27.18 -5.80
C SER A 85 0.44 -27.86 -7.09
N TRP A 86 0.06 -29.12 -7.24
CA TRP A 86 0.26 -29.84 -8.48
C TRP A 86 -0.35 -29.13 -9.69
N LYS A 87 -1.52 -28.49 -9.53
CA LYS A 87 -2.17 -27.74 -10.62
C LYS A 87 -1.32 -26.57 -11.08
N ASP A 88 -0.65 -25.88 -10.17
CA ASP A 88 0.20 -24.74 -10.52
C ASP A 88 1.40 -25.19 -11.35
N PHE A 89 2.07 -26.25 -10.92
CA PHE A 89 3.24 -26.79 -11.62
C PHE A 89 2.91 -27.44 -12.97
N THR A 90 1.65 -27.81 -13.21
CA THR A 90 1.23 -28.53 -14.43
C THR A 90 0.27 -27.73 -15.31
N ALA A 91 0.02 -26.44 -15.00
CA ALA A 91 -1.02 -25.64 -15.64
C ALA A 91 -2.39 -26.36 -15.65
N SER A 92 -2.87 -26.74 -14.46
CA SER A 92 -4.07 -27.56 -14.24
C SER A 92 -4.08 -28.86 -15.04
N GLY A 93 -2.89 -29.45 -15.21
CA GLY A 93 -2.72 -30.68 -15.95
C GLY A 93 -2.63 -30.53 -17.47
N TRP A 94 -2.49 -29.32 -18.02
CA TRP A 94 -2.37 -29.11 -19.46
C TRP A 94 -0.94 -28.99 -19.98
N PHE A 95 0.03 -28.73 -19.09
CA PHE A 95 1.45 -28.50 -19.40
C PHE A 95 1.73 -27.27 -20.30
N HIS A 96 0.77 -26.33 -20.43
CA HIS A 96 0.97 -25.06 -21.14
C HIS A 96 2.14 -24.21 -20.62
N ASN A 97 2.58 -24.48 -19.39
CA ASN A 97 3.71 -23.84 -18.74
C ASN A 97 5.06 -24.53 -19.02
N HIS A 98 5.12 -25.48 -19.96
CA HIS A 98 6.36 -26.07 -20.44
C HIS A 98 7.29 -24.97 -21.00
N ASN A 99 8.49 -24.84 -20.41
CA ASN A 99 9.43 -23.76 -20.71
C ASN A 99 10.85 -24.31 -20.92
N PRO A 100 11.16 -24.83 -22.13
CA PRO A 100 12.47 -25.39 -22.43
C PRO A 100 13.54 -24.29 -22.61
N ARG A 101 13.14 -23.05 -22.90
CA ARG A 101 14.06 -21.93 -23.15
C ARG A 101 14.74 -21.42 -21.88
N HIS A 102 13.96 -21.24 -20.81
CA HIS A 102 14.45 -20.66 -19.55
C HIS A 102 14.43 -21.66 -18.38
N GLY A 103 13.71 -22.77 -18.53
CA GLY A 103 13.63 -23.79 -17.51
C GLY A 103 14.94 -24.57 -17.32
N LYS A 104 15.22 -24.91 -16.06
CA LYS A 104 16.42 -25.70 -15.67
C LYS A 104 16.04 -26.87 -14.77
N THR A 105 14.76 -27.21 -14.69
CA THR A 105 14.23 -28.24 -13.80
C THR A 105 13.22 -29.08 -14.56
N LEU A 106 13.45 -30.40 -14.58
CA LEU A 106 12.42 -31.34 -15.01
C LEU A 106 11.46 -31.55 -13.83
N TYR A 107 10.21 -31.16 -14.01
CA TYR A 107 9.17 -31.42 -13.04
C TYR A 107 8.59 -32.82 -13.27
N GLY A 108 8.60 -33.65 -12.23
CA GLY A 108 7.89 -34.94 -12.24
C GLY A 108 6.42 -34.72 -11.92
N ALA A 109 5.59 -34.64 -12.96
CA ALA A 109 4.16 -34.35 -12.81
C ALA A 109 3.36 -35.56 -12.34
N GLU A 110 3.68 -36.76 -12.83
CA GLU A 110 2.96 -37.98 -12.46
C GLU A 110 3.86 -39.20 -12.58
N VAL A 111 3.70 -40.19 -11.70
CA VAL A 111 4.32 -41.51 -11.86
C VAL A 111 3.37 -42.59 -11.36
N MET A 112 3.06 -43.55 -12.22
CA MET A 112 2.16 -44.64 -11.91
C MET A 112 2.77 -45.98 -12.31
N VAL A 113 2.52 -46.99 -11.49
CA VAL A 113 2.84 -48.39 -11.79
C VAL A 113 1.60 -49.21 -11.46
N ASP A 114 1.21 -50.08 -12.39
CA ASP A 114 0.07 -50.99 -12.24
C ASP A 114 0.21 -51.73 -10.89
N PRO A 115 -0.83 -51.72 -10.02
CA PRO A 115 -0.78 -52.38 -8.71
C PRO A 115 -0.30 -53.83 -8.75
N GLU A 116 -0.65 -54.58 -9.79
CA GLU A 116 -0.28 -55.99 -9.97
C GLU A 116 1.16 -56.18 -10.47
N ALA A 117 1.77 -55.13 -11.03
CA ALA A 117 3.14 -55.13 -11.53
C ALA A 117 4.15 -54.48 -10.56
N ARG A 118 3.71 -54.05 -9.37
CA ARG A 118 4.59 -53.45 -8.35
C ARG A 118 5.61 -54.47 -7.83
N GLY A 119 6.75 -53.97 -7.37
CA GLY A 119 7.86 -54.82 -6.89
C GLY A 119 8.78 -55.36 -7.99
N GLN A 120 8.43 -55.18 -9.27
CA GLN A 120 9.19 -55.71 -10.42
C GLN A 120 10.21 -54.70 -11.00
N GLY A 121 10.53 -53.61 -10.29
CA GLY A 121 11.53 -52.63 -10.73
C GLY A 121 11.06 -51.59 -11.76
N ILE A 122 9.82 -51.63 -12.24
CA ILE A 122 9.25 -50.69 -13.25
C ILE A 122 9.45 -49.22 -12.83
N GLY A 123 9.15 -48.88 -11.57
CA GLY A 123 9.34 -47.52 -11.07
C GLY A 123 10.79 -47.05 -11.15
N LYS A 124 11.78 -47.94 -10.94
CA LYS A 124 13.20 -47.61 -11.05
C LYS A 124 13.56 -47.28 -12.50
N LEU A 125 13.05 -48.04 -13.47
CA LEU A 125 13.23 -47.79 -14.90
C LEU A 125 12.64 -46.43 -15.31
N LEU A 126 11.43 -46.10 -14.85
CA LEU A 126 10.78 -44.82 -15.14
C LEU A 126 11.57 -43.61 -14.58
N TYR A 127 12.09 -43.72 -13.35
CA TYR A 127 12.94 -42.66 -12.77
C TYR A 127 14.31 -42.57 -13.46
N GLN A 128 14.84 -43.69 -13.96
CA GLN A 128 16.06 -43.69 -14.76
C GLN A 128 15.84 -42.96 -16.09
N GLY A 129 14.74 -43.22 -16.79
CA GLY A 129 14.37 -42.47 -18.00
C GLY A 129 14.22 -40.97 -17.75
N ARG A 130 13.70 -40.54 -16.59
CA ARG A 130 13.69 -39.11 -16.22
C ARG A 130 15.09 -38.51 -16.04
N LYS A 131 16.03 -39.27 -15.48
CA LYS A 131 17.43 -38.82 -15.33
C LYS A 131 18.07 -38.65 -16.70
N GLU A 132 17.80 -39.57 -17.62
CA GLU A 132 18.27 -39.48 -19.02
C GLU A 132 17.69 -38.25 -19.74
N ILE A 133 16.41 -37.93 -19.55
CA ILE A 133 15.82 -36.67 -20.06
C ILE A 133 16.55 -35.46 -19.47
N VAL A 134 16.81 -35.44 -18.16
CA VAL A 134 17.54 -34.34 -17.52
C VAL A 134 18.95 -34.17 -18.09
N GLU A 135 19.64 -35.26 -18.37
CA GLU A 135 20.96 -35.23 -19.01
C GLU A 135 20.87 -34.75 -20.46
N LYS A 136 19.95 -35.29 -21.26
CA LYS A 136 19.71 -34.92 -22.66
C LYS A 136 19.48 -33.42 -22.82
N TYR A 137 18.66 -32.83 -21.96
CA TYR A 137 18.33 -31.40 -21.99
C TYR A 137 19.28 -30.53 -21.16
N SER A 138 20.38 -31.08 -20.63
CA SER A 138 21.34 -30.37 -19.76
C SER A 138 20.67 -29.60 -18.63
N LEU A 139 19.62 -30.19 -18.04
CA LEU A 139 18.88 -29.60 -16.94
C LEU A 139 19.65 -29.82 -15.63
N LYS A 140 19.46 -28.92 -14.67
CA LYS A 140 20.19 -28.98 -13.39
C LYS A 140 19.67 -30.08 -12.47
N ARG A 141 18.40 -30.47 -12.59
CA ARG A 141 17.71 -31.27 -11.57
C ARG A 141 16.36 -31.80 -12.00
N ILE A 142 15.88 -32.79 -11.24
CA ILE A 142 14.48 -33.23 -11.18
C ILE A 142 13.88 -32.70 -9.88
N ARG A 143 12.66 -32.15 -9.93
CA ARG A 143 11.84 -31.87 -8.73
C ARG A 143 10.44 -32.44 -8.89
N ALA A 144 9.83 -32.89 -7.80
CA ALA A 144 8.46 -33.41 -7.80
C ALA A 144 7.85 -33.30 -6.39
N GLY A 145 6.53 -33.45 -6.29
CA GLY A 145 5.85 -33.71 -5.03
C GLY A 145 5.66 -35.21 -4.82
N ALA A 146 6.29 -35.72 -3.77
CA ALA A 146 6.12 -37.07 -3.25
C ALA A 146 4.81 -37.16 -2.46
N ARG A 147 3.74 -37.66 -3.09
CA ARG A 147 2.45 -37.90 -2.43
C ARG A 147 2.61 -38.78 -1.18
N LEU A 148 2.26 -38.25 0.00
CA LEU A 148 2.45 -38.93 1.29
C LEU A 148 1.34 -39.96 1.56
N ARG A 149 1.33 -41.06 0.80
CA ARG A 149 0.24 -42.04 0.83
C ARG A 149 -0.02 -42.67 2.21
N GLY A 150 0.99 -42.76 3.07
CA GLY A 150 0.81 -43.32 4.41
C GLY A 150 0.27 -42.34 5.45
N TYR A 151 0.23 -41.03 5.15
CA TYR A 151 0.09 -39.98 6.18
C TYR A 151 -1.24 -39.99 6.93
N SER A 152 -2.36 -40.30 6.26
CA SER A 152 -3.68 -40.42 6.89
C SER A 152 -3.72 -41.33 8.12
N LYS A 153 -2.84 -42.35 8.20
CA LYS A 153 -2.73 -43.27 9.34
C LYS A 153 -1.98 -42.68 10.54
N TYR A 154 -1.29 -41.55 10.36
CA TYR A 154 -0.41 -40.92 11.33
C TYR A 154 -0.81 -39.49 11.69
N GLN A 155 -1.88 -38.95 11.08
CA GLN A 155 -2.32 -37.55 11.25
C GLN A 155 -2.55 -37.13 12.71
N ASP A 156 -2.96 -38.06 13.58
CA ASP A 156 -3.23 -37.77 14.99
C ASP A 156 -1.96 -37.76 15.85
N LYS A 157 -0.83 -38.25 15.31
CA LYS A 157 0.44 -38.43 16.04
C LYS A 157 1.58 -37.54 15.52
N TYR A 158 1.55 -37.20 14.23
CA TYR A 158 2.60 -36.43 13.57
C TYR A 158 2.00 -35.28 12.79
N SER A 159 2.67 -34.12 12.83
CA SER A 159 2.49 -33.13 11.77
C SER A 159 2.99 -33.71 10.43
N PRO A 160 2.55 -33.18 9.26
CA PRO A 160 3.05 -33.64 7.97
C PRO A 160 4.57 -33.52 7.86
N GLU A 161 5.13 -32.44 8.40
CA GLU A 161 6.57 -32.18 8.41
C GLU A 161 7.32 -33.19 9.29
N ASP A 162 6.80 -33.50 10.49
CA ASP A 162 7.43 -34.47 11.40
C ASP A 162 7.29 -35.91 10.88
N TYR A 163 6.17 -36.24 10.23
CA TYR A 163 5.99 -37.51 9.53
C TYR A 163 7.07 -37.68 8.45
N VAL A 164 7.27 -36.66 7.61
CA VAL A 164 8.28 -36.70 6.54
C VAL A 164 9.69 -36.80 7.11
N LYS A 165 10.02 -36.07 8.20
CA LYS A 165 11.30 -36.23 8.90
C LYS A 165 11.49 -37.65 9.40
N ALA A 166 10.48 -38.24 10.02
CA ALA A 166 10.52 -39.62 10.50
C ALA A 166 10.72 -40.61 9.35
N VAL A 167 10.17 -40.35 8.16
CA VAL A 167 10.43 -41.15 6.95
C VAL A 167 11.86 -40.97 6.44
N VAL A 168 12.37 -39.74 6.40
CA VAL A 168 13.76 -39.45 6.01
C VAL A 168 14.77 -40.12 6.95
N GLU A 169 14.48 -40.13 8.24
CA GLU A 169 15.26 -40.79 9.30
C GLU A 169 15.03 -42.31 9.35
N LYS A 170 14.20 -42.87 8.44
CA LYS A 170 13.86 -44.29 8.34
C LYS A 170 13.14 -44.86 9.58
N LYS A 171 12.52 -44.02 10.39
CA LYS A 171 11.66 -44.40 11.53
C LYS A 171 10.26 -44.82 11.08
N ILE A 172 9.78 -44.25 9.98
CA ILE A 172 8.49 -44.57 9.36
C ILE A 172 8.73 -44.98 7.91
N PHE A 173 7.95 -45.94 7.43
CA PHE A 173 7.93 -46.32 6.02
C PHE A 173 6.74 -45.67 5.32
N ASP A 174 7.01 -44.82 4.32
CA ASP A 174 5.99 -44.29 3.40
C ASP A 174 6.17 -44.94 2.01
N PRO A 175 5.13 -45.56 1.43
CA PRO A 175 5.27 -46.30 0.16
C PRO A 175 5.82 -45.47 -1.00
N THR A 176 5.51 -44.18 -1.06
CA THR A 176 5.94 -43.30 -2.16
C THR A 176 7.29 -42.66 -1.83
N LEU A 177 7.37 -41.99 -0.68
CA LEU A 177 8.53 -41.19 -0.31
C LEU A 177 9.74 -42.07 -0.04
N SER A 178 9.59 -43.19 0.69
CA SER A 178 10.71 -44.10 0.96
C SER A 178 11.29 -44.67 -0.35
N PHE A 179 10.45 -44.98 -1.34
CA PHE A 179 10.91 -45.42 -2.66
C PHE A 179 11.73 -44.33 -3.38
N GLN A 180 11.24 -43.09 -3.40
CA GLN A 180 11.92 -41.97 -4.08
C GLN A 180 13.24 -41.59 -3.41
N LEU A 181 13.31 -41.64 -2.07
CA LEU A 181 14.56 -41.48 -1.32
C LEU A 181 15.59 -42.53 -1.73
N ASN A 182 15.18 -43.78 -1.94
CA ASN A 182 16.05 -44.85 -2.43
C ASN A 182 16.52 -44.64 -3.88
N GLN A 183 15.83 -43.81 -4.67
CA GLN A 183 16.28 -43.40 -6.01
C GLN A 183 17.29 -42.24 -5.99
N GLY A 184 17.68 -41.77 -4.80
CA GLY A 184 18.68 -40.72 -4.60
C GLY A 184 18.08 -39.31 -4.44
N PHE A 185 16.76 -39.18 -4.33
CA PHE A 185 16.14 -37.88 -4.06
C PHE A 185 16.35 -37.44 -2.61
N LYS A 186 16.31 -36.12 -2.39
CA LYS A 186 16.35 -35.49 -1.07
C LYS A 186 15.09 -34.67 -0.84
N VAL A 187 14.57 -34.67 0.39
CA VAL A 187 13.45 -33.80 0.78
C VAL A 187 13.97 -32.40 1.06
N ILE A 188 13.35 -31.40 0.45
CA ILE A 188 13.69 -30.00 0.65
C ILE A 188 12.57 -29.17 1.29
N ASP A 189 11.33 -29.67 1.27
CA ASP A 189 10.16 -29.02 1.87
C ASP A 189 8.95 -29.98 1.94
N VAL A 190 7.81 -29.56 2.49
CA VAL A 190 6.52 -30.28 2.45
C VAL A 190 5.42 -29.35 1.96
N SER A 191 4.82 -29.64 0.80
CA SER A 191 3.74 -28.86 0.20
C SER A 191 2.37 -29.23 0.80
N LYS A 192 1.60 -28.20 1.19
CA LYS A 192 0.21 -28.31 1.64
C LYS A 192 -0.74 -28.09 0.46
N ASN A 193 -1.84 -28.86 0.39
CA ASN A 193 -2.79 -28.82 -0.72
C ASN A 193 -2.16 -29.14 -2.10
N TYR A 194 -1.14 -30.00 -2.12
CA TYR A 194 -0.47 -30.41 -3.34
C TYR A 194 -1.44 -31.16 -4.27
N LEU A 195 -2.23 -32.09 -3.72
CA LEU A 195 -3.33 -32.79 -4.39
C LEU A 195 -4.60 -32.68 -3.54
N PHE A 196 -5.43 -31.68 -3.82
CA PHE A 196 -6.63 -31.38 -3.05
C PHE A 196 -7.62 -32.57 -3.04
N ASN A 197 -8.23 -32.86 -1.89
CA ASN A 197 -9.18 -33.97 -1.64
C ASN A 197 -8.63 -35.41 -1.79
N ASP A 198 -7.31 -35.61 -1.73
CA ASP A 198 -6.75 -36.96 -1.70
C ASP A 198 -6.90 -37.60 -0.29
N PRO A 199 -7.67 -38.69 -0.11
CA PRO A 199 -7.95 -39.23 1.21
C PRO A 199 -6.75 -39.91 1.88
N GLU A 200 -5.79 -40.44 1.10
CA GLU A 200 -4.61 -41.13 1.64
C GLU A 200 -3.57 -40.13 2.18
N SER A 201 -3.28 -39.08 1.41
CA SER A 201 -2.27 -38.07 1.78
C SER A 201 -2.82 -36.84 2.51
N LEU A 202 -4.15 -36.68 2.56
CA LEU A 202 -4.84 -35.49 3.05
C LEU A 202 -4.41 -34.20 2.31
N GLY A 203 -3.94 -34.36 1.07
CA GLY A 203 -3.42 -33.29 0.24
C GLY A 203 -1.98 -32.85 0.51
N TYR A 204 -1.20 -33.61 1.30
CA TYR A 204 0.20 -33.31 1.58
C TYR A 204 1.18 -34.08 0.66
N ALA A 205 2.26 -33.41 0.27
CA ALA A 205 3.35 -34.03 -0.47
C ALA A 205 4.72 -33.55 0.02
N ALA A 206 5.71 -34.44 0.13
CA ALA A 206 7.09 -34.01 0.34
C ALA A 206 7.69 -33.48 -0.97
N VAL A 207 8.25 -32.27 -0.95
CA VAL A 207 8.93 -31.70 -2.11
C VAL A 207 10.32 -32.33 -2.20
N ILE A 208 10.54 -33.10 -3.26
CA ILE A 208 11.77 -33.86 -3.46
C ILE A 208 12.60 -33.28 -4.59
N GLU A 209 13.92 -33.38 -4.45
CA GLU A 209 14.90 -32.92 -5.44
C GLU A 209 15.99 -33.97 -5.69
N TRP A 210 16.31 -34.18 -6.97
CA TRP A 210 17.50 -34.88 -7.41
C TRP A 210 18.34 -33.95 -8.28
N LEU A 211 19.62 -33.80 -7.97
CA LEU A 211 20.54 -32.94 -8.72
C LEU A 211 21.24 -33.75 -9.81
N ASN A 212 21.40 -33.14 -10.99
CA ASN A 212 22.14 -33.71 -12.11
C ASN A 212 23.65 -33.48 -11.92
N PRO A 213 24.45 -34.52 -11.62
CA PRO A 213 25.88 -34.34 -11.36
C PRO A 213 26.64 -33.75 -12.56
N LYS A 214 26.12 -33.90 -13.80
CA LYS A 214 26.77 -33.41 -15.02
C LYS A 214 26.49 -31.93 -15.33
N ALA A 215 25.52 -31.30 -14.68
CA ALA A 215 25.05 -29.94 -15.04
C ALA A 215 24.96 -28.95 -13.86
N ILE A 216 25.20 -29.40 -12.64
CA ILE A 216 25.16 -28.56 -11.43
C ILE A 216 26.50 -27.87 -11.15
N THR A 217 26.43 -26.73 -10.46
CA THR A 217 27.59 -26.02 -9.90
C THR A 217 27.73 -26.32 -8.40
N ALA A 218 28.89 -26.00 -7.81
CA ALA A 218 29.09 -26.09 -6.36
C ALA A 218 28.01 -25.31 -5.58
N LYS A 219 27.62 -24.14 -6.09
CA LYS A 219 26.55 -23.31 -5.53
C LYS A 219 25.18 -24.03 -5.52
N ASP A 220 24.87 -24.82 -6.55
CA ASP A 220 23.62 -25.56 -6.61
C ASP A 220 23.57 -26.65 -5.52
N SER A 221 24.69 -27.33 -5.26
CA SER A 221 24.84 -28.30 -4.17
C SER A 221 24.71 -27.65 -2.79
N GLU A 222 25.33 -26.48 -2.57
CA GLU A 222 25.19 -25.70 -1.33
C GLU A 222 23.73 -25.28 -1.07
N ILE A 223 23.02 -24.84 -2.11
CA ILE A 223 21.61 -24.44 -2.02
C ILE A 223 20.74 -25.64 -1.59
N GLN A 224 20.96 -26.82 -2.18
CA GLN A 224 20.24 -28.02 -1.78
C GLN A 224 20.56 -28.40 -0.33
N ALA A 225 21.84 -28.44 0.05
CA ALA A 225 22.26 -28.76 1.43
C ALA A 225 21.62 -27.81 2.45
N ARG A 226 21.58 -26.51 2.15
CA ARG A 226 20.92 -25.51 2.99
C ARG A 226 19.40 -25.74 3.08
N SER A 227 18.76 -26.12 1.97
CA SER A 227 17.32 -26.39 1.95
C SER A 227 16.97 -27.62 2.80
N ILE A 228 17.76 -28.69 2.68
CA ILE A 228 17.64 -29.89 3.52
C ILE A 228 17.83 -29.54 4.99
N SER A 229 18.91 -28.82 5.33
CA SER A 229 19.20 -28.40 6.71
C SER A 229 18.07 -27.53 7.30
N SER A 230 17.53 -26.60 6.51
CA SER A 230 16.39 -25.76 6.90
C SER A 230 15.17 -26.61 7.22
N PHE A 231 14.82 -27.55 6.33
CA PHE A 231 13.69 -28.46 6.52
C PHE A 231 13.87 -29.32 7.79
N MET A 232 15.04 -29.95 7.97
CA MET A 232 15.32 -30.81 9.12
C MET A 232 15.23 -30.05 10.45
N ARG A 233 15.75 -28.81 10.49
CA ARG A 233 15.67 -27.94 11.68
C ARG A 233 14.27 -27.36 11.94
N GLY A 234 13.30 -27.62 11.07
CA GLY A 234 11.98 -26.98 11.15
C GLY A 234 12.03 -25.48 10.88
N GLU A 235 13.13 -24.98 10.30
CA GLU A 235 13.21 -23.60 9.85
C GLU A 235 12.32 -23.44 8.62
N LYS A 236 11.15 -22.83 8.82
CA LYS A 236 10.21 -22.54 7.73
C LYS A 236 10.90 -21.72 6.63
N PHE A 237 11.06 -22.32 5.45
CA PHE A 237 11.49 -21.61 4.26
C PHE A 237 10.27 -20.84 3.74
N VAL A 238 10.20 -19.55 4.07
CA VAL A 238 9.08 -18.63 3.82
C VAL A 238 7.99 -18.69 4.91
N SER A 239 7.68 -17.53 5.46
CA SER A 239 6.72 -17.35 6.56
C SER A 239 5.29 -17.52 6.07
N GLU A 240 4.44 -18.17 6.88
CA GLU A 240 3.06 -18.59 6.55
C GLU A 240 2.04 -17.44 6.62
N HIS A 241 2.43 -16.21 6.96
CA HIS A 241 1.47 -15.14 7.23
C HIS A 241 1.06 -14.33 6.01
N LEU A 242 1.93 -14.22 4.98
CA LEU A 242 1.54 -13.62 3.71
C LEU A 242 0.67 -14.59 2.86
N PRO A 243 -0.36 -14.10 2.17
CA PRO A 243 -1.11 -14.89 1.20
C PRO A 243 -0.20 -15.45 0.09
N VAL A 244 -0.43 -16.72 -0.30
CA VAL A 244 0.35 -17.41 -1.34
C VAL A 244 0.30 -16.62 -2.64
N GLU A 245 -0.86 -16.11 -2.99
CA GLU A 245 -1.15 -15.32 -4.18
C GLU A 245 -0.28 -14.07 -4.25
N LEU A 246 -0.17 -13.34 -3.13
CA LEU A 246 0.65 -12.14 -3.05
C LEU A 246 2.14 -12.47 -3.17
N ARG A 247 2.60 -13.57 -2.55
CA ARG A 247 4.01 -14.00 -2.67
C ARG A 247 4.35 -14.38 -4.11
N ARG A 248 3.46 -15.11 -4.80
CA ARG A 248 3.62 -15.48 -6.21
C ARG A 248 3.66 -14.24 -7.09
N LEU A 249 2.73 -13.31 -6.88
CA LEU A 249 2.65 -12.06 -7.64
C LEU A 249 3.92 -11.22 -7.50
N VAL A 250 4.38 -10.97 -6.27
CA VAL A 250 5.62 -10.23 -6.00
C VAL A 250 6.81 -10.91 -6.64
N ARG A 251 6.91 -12.24 -6.54
CA ARG A 251 7.99 -13.01 -7.14
C ARG A 251 8.01 -12.89 -8.66
N ARG A 252 6.87 -13.07 -9.33
CA ARG A 252 6.76 -12.94 -10.79
C ARG A 252 7.15 -11.54 -11.24
N ALA A 253 6.59 -10.50 -10.62
CA ALA A 253 6.85 -9.11 -10.95
C ALA A 253 8.33 -8.72 -10.73
N THR A 254 8.97 -9.22 -9.67
CA THR A 254 10.39 -8.94 -9.39
C THR A 254 11.34 -9.71 -10.31
N VAL A 255 10.97 -10.92 -10.74
CA VAL A 255 11.70 -11.66 -11.79
C VAL A 255 11.61 -10.93 -13.13
N ALA A 256 10.41 -10.49 -13.53
CA ALA A 256 10.21 -9.73 -14.76
C ALA A 256 11.01 -8.43 -14.77
N LEU A 257 11.00 -7.67 -13.67
CA LEU A 257 11.85 -6.48 -13.52
C LEU A 257 13.34 -6.83 -13.61
N GLY A 258 13.77 -7.94 -13.01
CA GLY A 258 15.15 -8.42 -13.11
C GLY A 258 15.58 -8.70 -14.55
N ASN A 259 14.72 -9.36 -15.33
CA ASN A 259 14.96 -9.63 -16.76
C ASN A 259 15.08 -8.33 -17.56
N VAL A 260 14.22 -7.34 -17.30
CA VAL A 260 14.29 -6.02 -17.95
C VAL A 260 15.58 -5.29 -17.59
N ILE A 261 16.01 -5.32 -16.32
CA ILE A 261 17.29 -4.72 -15.92
C ILE A 261 18.44 -5.38 -16.65
N GLN A 262 18.43 -6.71 -16.76
CA GLN A 262 19.46 -7.47 -17.47
C GLN A 262 19.49 -7.12 -18.97
N GLU A 263 18.31 -7.00 -19.60
CA GLU A 263 18.16 -6.65 -21.02
C GLU A 263 18.60 -5.21 -21.32
N CYS A 264 18.18 -4.24 -20.50
CA CYS A 264 18.42 -2.82 -20.77
C CYS A 264 19.82 -2.34 -20.35
N GLU A 265 20.52 -3.09 -19.51
CA GLU A 265 21.86 -2.75 -19.02
C GLU A 265 22.91 -3.74 -19.54
N SER A 266 23.33 -4.66 -18.67
CA SER A 266 24.28 -5.73 -18.97
C SER A 266 24.16 -6.83 -17.92
N ASP A 267 24.59 -8.04 -18.28
CA ASP A 267 24.72 -9.16 -17.34
C ASP A 267 25.59 -8.79 -16.14
N GLY A 268 26.63 -7.99 -16.35
CA GLY A 268 27.52 -7.50 -15.30
C GLY A 268 26.80 -6.60 -14.29
N PHE A 269 25.97 -5.66 -14.76
CA PHE A 269 25.19 -4.81 -13.86
C PHE A 269 24.12 -5.60 -13.10
N TYR A 270 23.39 -6.49 -13.79
CA TYR A 270 22.41 -7.37 -13.15
C TYR A 270 23.06 -8.24 -12.06
N ALA A 271 24.23 -8.80 -12.33
CA ALA A 271 24.99 -9.58 -11.35
C ALA A 271 25.34 -8.75 -10.09
N ARG A 272 25.62 -7.44 -10.23
CA ARG A 272 25.83 -6.54 -9.08
C ARG A 272 24.55 -6.28 -8.30
N VAL A 273 23.43 -6.02 -8.97
CA VAL A 273 22.11 -5.87 -8.31
C VAL A 273 21.78 -7.14 -7.52
N ASP A 274 21.97 -8.31 -8.13
CA ASP A 274 21.71 -9.60 -7.48
C ASP A 274 22.69 -9.89 -6.34
N HIS A 275 23.97 -9.50 -6.47
CA HIS A 275 24.96 -9.59 -5.41
C HIS A 275 24.50 -8.84 -4.15
N TYR A 276 24.18 -7.54 -4.27
CA TYR A 276 23.70 -6.75 -3.13
C TYR A 276 22.42 -7.33 -2.55
N ARG A 277 21.46 -7.73 -3.40
CA ARG A 277 20.21 -8.37 -2.97
C ARG A 277 20.47 -9.64 -2.15
N GLN A 278 21.41 -10.49 -2.56
CA GLN A 278 21.76 -11.72 -1.85
C GLN A 278 22.43 -11.44 -0.50
N GLN A 279 23.32 -10.45 -0.43
CA GLN A 279 23.97 -10.06 0.83
C GLN A 279 22.94 -9.52 1.83
N LEU A 280 22.06 -8.61 1.39
CA LEU A 280 21.02 -8.01 2.23
C LEU A 280 19.94 -9.01 2.65
N LYS A 281 19.71 -10.07 1.86
CA LYS A 281 18.81 -11.16 2.25
C LYS A 281 19.34 -11.91 3.49
N LYS A 282 20.66 -11.97 3.70
CA LYS A 282 21.27 -12.60 4.89
C LYS A 282 20.97 -11.79 6.16
N LEU A 283 20.93 -10.46 6.06
CA LEU A 283 20.55 -9.53 7.13
C LEU A 283 19.08 -9.63 7.60
N ARG A 284 18.23 -10.45 6.95
CA ARG A 284 16.82 -10.62 7.35
C ARG A 284 16.62 -11.41 8.64
N LYS A 285 17.65 -12.11 9.10
CA LYS A 285 17.58 -12.99 10.28
C LYS A 285 18.28 -12.37 11.49
N GLU A 286 19.36 -11.64 11.29
CA GLU A 286 20.15 -10.97 12.32
C GLU A 286 20.64 -9.64 11.74
N ASN A 287 20.45 -8.55 12.50
CA ASN A 287 21.07 -7.27 12.16
C ASN A 287 22.57 -7.36 12.46
N ASP A 288 23.38 -7.47 11.41
CA ASP A 288 24.83 -7.46 11.52
C ASP A 288 25.38 -6.10 11.07
N HIS A 289 25.65 -5.24 12.05
CA HIS A 289 26.24 -3.92 11.81
C HIS A 289 27.57 -4.00 11.04
N LYS A 290 28.41 -5.03 11.28
CA LYS A 290 29.68 -5.19 10.58
C LYS A 290 29.46 -5.51 9.10
N GLN A 291 28.46 -6.34 8.80
CA GLN A 291 28.08 -6.61 7.42
C GLN A 291 27.54 -5.35 6.73
N LEU A 292 26.73 -4.53 7.40
CA LEU A 292 26.26 -3.25 6.85
C LEU A 292 27.43 -2.28 6.57
N GLN A 293 28.40 -2.18 7.48
CA GLN A 293 29.64 -1.40 7.27
C GLN A 293 30.44 -1.90 6.06
N SER A 294 30.58 -3.23 5.91
CA SER A 294 31.26 -3.84 4.77
C SER A 294 30.57 -3.49 3.45
N LEU A 295 29.23 -3.55 3.42
CA LEU A 295 28.45 -3.19 2.23
C LEU A 295 28.56 -1.70 1.91
N LEU A 296 28.56 -0.82 2.92
CA LEU A 296 28.77 0.61 2.74
C LEU A 296 30.16 0.88 2.12
N ALA A 297 31.21 0.22 2.63
CA ALA A 297 32.55 0.33 2.08
C ALA A 297 32.64 -0.18 0.63
N GLU A 298 31.91 -1.25 0.29
CA GLU A 298 31.80 -1.76 -1.08
C GLU A 298 31.09 -0.75 -2.00
N LEU A 299 29.97 -0.18 -1.58
CA LEU A 299 29.22 0.82 -2.35
C LEU A 299 30.01 2.11 -2.58
N ARG A 300 30.84 2.52 -1.62
CA ARG A 300 31.74 3.68 -1.80
C ARG A 300 32.72 3.48 -2.97
N ARG A 301 33.14 2.24 -3.22
CA ARG A 301 34.03 1.89 -4.34
C ARG A 301 33.32 1.81 -5.69
N GLU A 302 31.98 1.78 -5.71
CA GLU A 302 31.23 1.79 -6.96
C GLU A 302 31.32 3.16 -7.66
N PRO A 303 31.38 3.21 -9.00
CA PRO A 303 31.30 4.46 -9.75
C PRO A 303 30.00 5.23 -9.47
N LYS A 304 30.07 6.56 -9.54
CA LYS A 304 28.92 7.46 -9.30
C LYS A 304 27.68 7.08 -10.13
N SER A 305 27.86 6.87 -11.43
CA SER A 305 26.76 6.47 -12.34
C SER A 305 26.11 5.15 -11.92
N ARG A 306 26.90 4.20 -11.45
CA ARG A 306 26.40 2.89 -10.99
C ARG A 306 25.65 3.00 -9.67
N ARG A 307 26.09 3.82 -8.73
CA ARG A 307 25.34 4.10 -7.48
C ARG A 307 23.93 4.61 -7.77
N GLN A 308 23.79 5.52 -8.74
CA GLN A 308 22.49 6.05 -9.15
C GLN A 308 21.61 4.97 -9.80
N ARG A 309 22.15 4.14 -10.69
CA ARG A 309 21.38 3.01 -11.28
C ARG A 309 21.02 1.94 -10.24
N LEU A 310 21.89 1.68 -9.26
CA LEU A 310 21.57 0.80 -8.13
C LEU A 310 20.43 1.36 -7.29
N ALA A 311 20.47 2.66 -6.94
CA ALA A 311 19.37 3.31 -6.22
C ALA A 311 18.06 3.15 -7.00
N HIS A 312 18.08 3.42 -8.30
CA HIS A 312 16.91 3.28 -9.15
C HIS A 312 16.35 1.84 -9.18
N ALA A 313 17.21 0.83 -9.31
CA ALA A 313 16.80 -0.57 -9.28
C ALA A 313 16.10 -0.97 -7.98
N PHE A 314 16.66 -0.58 -6.83
CA PHE A 314 16.06 -0.92 -5.54
C PHE A 314 14.80 -0.09 -5.22
N SER A 315 14.75 1.17 -5.65
CA SER A 315 13.53 1.99 -5.61
C SER A 315 12.40 1.38 -6.43
N LEU A 316 12.68 0.94 -7.67
CA LEU A 316 11.69 0.27 -8.52
C LEU A 316 11.24 -1.08 -7.95
N GLN A 317 12.14 -1.86 -7.35
CA GLN A 317 11.74 -3.10 -6.68
C GLN A 317 10.75 -2.84 -5.54
N LEU A 318 10.94 -1.79 -4.74
CA LEU A 318 9.99 -1.39 -3.69
C LEU A 318 8.65 -0.92 -4.27
N GLU A 319 8.67 -0.16 -5.36
CA GLU A 319 7.45 0.21 -6.09
C GLU A 319 6.70 -1.02 -6.62
N MET A 320 7.41 -2.00 -7.17
CA MET A 320 6.81 -3.23 -7.65
C MET A 320 6.14 -4.02 -6.52
N VAL A 321 6.77 -4.10 -5.34
CA VAL A 321 6.14 -4.71 -4.15
C VAL A 321 4.87 -3.96 -3.76
N ASN A 322 4.91 -2.62 -3.72
CA ASN A 322 3.74 -1.80 -3.42
C ASN A 322 2.60 -1.99 -4.44
N LEU A 323 2.95 -2.09 -5.73
CA LEU A 323 1.99 -2.31 -6.81
C LEU A 323 1.35 -3.69 -6.73
N CYS A 324 2.15 -4.74 -6.46
CA CYS A 324 1.64 -6.10 -6.24
C CYS A 324 0.68 -6.16 -5.05
N GLU A 325 1.02 -5.51 -3.93
CA GLU A 325 0.11 -5.42 -2.78
C GLU A 325 -1.21 -4.71 -3.13
N ALA A 326 -1.14 -3.62 -3.92
CA ALA A 326 -2.33 -2.88 -4.36
C ALA A 326 -3.20 -3.71 -5.31
N ALA A 327 -2.59 -4.41 -6.26
CA ALA A 327 -3.26 -5.31 -7.19
C ALA A 327 -3.95 -6.46 -6.45
N TYR A 328 -3.23 -7.13 -5.55
CA TYR A 328 -3.78 -8.19 -4.70
C TYR A 328 -4.95 -7.69 -3.84
N ARG A 329 -4.84 -6.51 -3.22
CA ARG A 329 -5.94 -5.91 -2.45
C ARG A 329 -7.14 -5.63 -3.32
N THR A 330 -6.95 -5.07 -4.52
CA THR A 330 -8.05 -4.80 -5.46
C THR A 330 -8.76 -6.09 -5.86
N TRP A 331 -7.99 -7.11 -6.27
CA TRP A 331 -8.52 -8.43 -6.61
C TRP A 331 -9.32 -9.05 -5.44
N ARG A 332 -8.76 -9.06 -4.22
CA ARG A 332 -9.45 -9.55 -3.02
C ARG A 332 -10.75 -8.82 -2.71
N GLN A 333 -10.82 -7.52 -2.96
CA GLN A 333 -12.05 -6.76 -2.74
C GLN A 333 -13.12 -7.06 -3.79
N ARG A 334 -12.73 -7.34 -5.04
CA ARG A 334 -13.66 -7.78 -6.10
C ARG A 334 -14.32 -9.13 -5.79
N LEU A 335 -13.63 -10.00 -5.05
CA LEU A 335 -14.16 -11.29 -4.62
C LEU A 335 -15.17 -11.19 -3.46
N LYS A 336 -15.24 -10.06 -2.75
CA LYS A 336 -16.16 -9.91 -1.63
C LYS A 336 -17.56 -9.60 -2.12
N PRO A 337 -18.61 -10.18 -1.49
CA PRO A 337 -19.98 -9.78 -1.79
C PRO A 337 -20.19 -8.30 -1.45
N VAL A 338 -21.03 -7.64 -2.25
CA VAL A 338 -21.43 -6.25 -2.00
C VAL A 338 -22.20 -6.22 -0.67
N ALA A 339 -21.68 -5.48 0.31
CA ALA A 339 -22.32 -5.36 1.61
C ALA A 339 -23.72 -4.72 1.46
N GLN A 340 -24.74 -5.36 2.05
CA GLN A 340 -26.09 -4.79 2.11
C GLN A 340 -26.09 -3.50 2.94
N GLY A 341 -26.78 -2.47 2.43
CA GLY A 341 -26.72 -1.12 2.96
C GLY A 341 -27.37 -0.95 4.34
N LEU A 342 -26.70 -0.22 5.22
CA LEU A 342 -27.29 0.35 6.44
C LEU A 342 -28.20 1.54 6.06
N LYS A 343 -29.31 1.74 6.79
CA LYS A 343 -30.37 2.73 6.48
C LYS A 343 -29.97 4.22 6.65
N SER A 344 -28.82 4.50 7.28
CA SER A 344 -28.37 5.84 7.63
C SER A 344 -27.04 6.18 6.96
N LYS A 345 -26.89 7.42 6.46
CA LYS A 345 -25.68 7.88 5.77
C LYS A 345 -24.72 8.65 6.69
N VAL A 346 -23.42 8.44 6.48
CA VAL A 346 -22.31 9.17 7.11
C VAL A 346 -21.62 10.04 6.06
N GLY A 347 -21.38 11.31 6.35
CA GLY A 347 -20.66 12.19 5.42
C GLY A 347 -19.15 12.04 5.62
N LEU A 348 -18.42 11.59 4.60
CA LEU A 348 -16.97 11.45 4.65
C LEU A 348 -16.33 12.53 3.79
N THR A 349 -15.60 13.44 4.42
CA THR A 349 -14.87 14.51 3.71
C THR A 349 -13.40 14.14 3.58
N PHE A 350 -12.85 14.23 2.37
CA PHE A 350 -11.42 14.02 2.10
C PHE A 350 -10.80 15.28 1.52
N THR A 351 -9.90 15.89 2.29
CA THR A 351 -9.06 17.00 1.81
C THR A 351 -7.73 16.46 1.30
N LEU A 352 -7.52 16.54 -0.01
CA LEU A 352 -6.31 16.06 -0.67
C LEU A 352 -5.19 17.11 -0.56
N THR A 353 -3.97 16.65 -0.29
CA THR A 353 -2.80 17.53 -0.20
C THR A 353 -1.69 17.08 -1.14
N ALA A 354 -0.79 18.01 -1.45
CA ALA A 354 0.42 17.73 -2.22
C ALA A 354 1.30 16.64 -1.59
N HIS A 355 2.04 15.93 -2.45
CA HIS A 355 2.91 14.84 -2.03
C HIS A 355 4.19 15.34 -1.34
N PRO A 356 4.54 14.84 -0.13
CA PRO A 356 5.75 15.25 0.59
C PRO A 356 7.11 14.83 0.02
N ALA A 357 7.19 13.95 -0.98
CA ALA A 357 8.44 13.31 -1.40
C ALA A 357 8.38 12.73 -2.83
N GLU A 358 7.22 12.21 -3.28
CA GLU A 358 7.08 11.49 -4.56
C GLU A 358 6.28 12.29 -5.59
N ALA A 359 6.88 13.38 -6.05
CA ALA A 359 6.48 13.96 -7.32
C ALA A 359 7.00 13.09 -8.46
N ARG A 360 6.40 11.91 -8.66
CA ARG A 360 6.76 11.07 -9.81
C ARG A 360 6.47 11.84 -11.10
N PRO A 361 7.30 11.71 -12.14
CA PRO A 361 6.91 12.17 -13.46
C PRO A 361 5.60 11.52 -13.90
N ARG A 362 4.77 12.25 -14.65
CA ARG A 362 3.47 11.77 -15.14
C ARG A 362 3.59 10.43 -15.87
N ALA A 363 4.61 10.29 -16.71
CA ALA A 363 4.89 9.06 -17.45
C ALA A 363 5.05 7.84 -16.50
N ALA A 364 5.84 7.98 -15.43
CA ALA A 364 6.02 6.90 -14.45
C ALA A 364 4.70 6.52 -13.76
N VAL A 365 3.81 7.48 -13.49
CA VAL A 365 2.50 7.23 -12.88
C VAL A 365 1.58 6.47 -13.83
N GLU A 366 1.57 6.85 -15.11
CA GLU A 366 0.79 6.20 -16.16
C GLU A 366 1.26 4.74 -16.36
N GLU A 367 2.57 4.51 -16.45
CA GLU A 367 3.14 3.16 -16.60
C GLU A 367 2.86 2.27 -15.39
N LEU A 368 3.00 2.80 -14.16
CA LEU A 368 2.68 2.03 -12.96
C LEU A 368 1.18 1.70 -12.86
N SER A 369 0.30 2.61 -13.31
CA SER A 369 -1.15 2.38 -13.34
C SER A 369 -1.51 1.27 -14.33
N ALA A 370 -0.97 1.35 -15.56
CA ALA A 370 -1.15 0.34 -16.59
C ALA A 370 -0.64 -1.03 -16.13
N LEU A 371 0.56 -1.08 -15.56
CA LEU A 371 1.13 -2.31 -15.00
C LEU A 371 0.28 -2.86 -13.85
N GLY A 372 -0.30 -1.99 -13.02
CA GLY A 372 -1.26 -2.38 -11.98
C GLY A 372 -2.48 -3.11 -12.54
N ASN A 373 -3.02 -2.67 -13.67
CA ASN A 373 -4.15 -3.33 -14.33
C ASN A 373 -3.75 -4.72 -14.85
N VAL A 374 -2.61 -4.84 -15.52
CA VAL A 374 -2.08 -6.14 -15.99
C VAL A 374 -1.96 -7.14 -14.83
N LEU A 375 -1.47 -6.68 -13.66
CA LEU A 375 -1.36 -7.53 -12.48
C LEU A 375 -2.72 -7.94 -11.90
N VAL A 376 -3.71 -7.03 -11.89
CA VAL A 376 -5.06 -7.35 -11.42
C VAL A 376 -5.77 -8.33 -12.37
N GLU A 377 -5.67 -8.11 -13.69
CA GLU A 377 -6.25 -8.97 -14.70
C GLU A 377 -5.66 -10.38 -14.63
N GLY A 378 -4.34 -10.50 -14.48
CA GLY A 378 -3.72 -11.82 -14.33
C GLY A 378 -4.15 -12.54 -13.06
N LEU A 379 -4.38 -11.84 -11.93
CA LEU A 379 -4.98 -12.45 -10.75
C LEU A 379 -6.42 -12.92 -10.97
N GLN A 380 -7.19 -12.24 -11.82
CA GLN A 380 -8.56 -12.64 -12.16
C GLN A 380 -8.60 -13.84 -13.12
N SER A 381 -7.58 -13.98 -13.95
CA SER A 381 -7.42 -15.05 -14.94
C SER A 381 -6.54 -16.20 -14.43
N ASP A 382 -6.69 -16.58 -13.15
CA ASP A 382 -5.95 -17.69 -12.52
C ASP A 382 -4.42 -17.63 -12.74
N PHE A 383 -3.84 -16.45 -12.47
CA PHE A 383 -2.41 -16.15 -12.64
C PHE A 383 -1.88 -16.19 -14.10
N GLN A 384 -2.76 -16.04 -15.10
CA GLN A 384 -2.37 -15.86 -16.50
C GLN A 384 -2.22 -14.37 -16.82
N PHE A 385 -0.97 -13.89 -16.92
CA PHE A 385 -0.66 -12.48 -17.19
C PHE A 385 -0.30 -12.24 -18.66
N ASN A 386 -0.62 -11.06 -19.18
CA ASN A 386 -0.09 -10.59 -20.46
C ASN A 386 1.39 -10.21 -20.30
N GLU A 387 2.29 -11.18 -20.51
CA GLU A 387 3.74 -11.00 -20.34
C GLU A 387 4.34 -9.94 -21.26
N ASN A 388 3.87 -9.86 -22.51
CA ASN A 388 4.38 -8.89 -23.47
C ASN A 388 4.09 -7.46 -23.03
N GLU A 389 2.86 -7.21 -22.54
CA GLU A 389 2.53 -5.91 -21.98
C GLU A 389 3.29 -5.64 -20.69
N MET A 390 3.34 -6.59 -19.77
CA MET A 390 4.07 -6.46 -18.50
C MET A 390 5.53 -6.04 -18.74
N LEU A 391 6.26 -6.75 -19.61
CA LEU A 391 7.65 -6.45 -19.94
C LEU A 391 7.79 -5.10 -20.64
N SER A 392 6.89 -4.75 -21.54
CA SER A 392 6.93 -3.46 -22.26
C SER A 392 6.75 -2.28 -21.30
N ARG A 393 5.79 -2.36 -20.37
CA ARG A 393 5.58 -1.35 -19.32
C ARG A 393 6.79 -1.24 -18.39
N LEU A 394 7.36 -2.37 -17.99
CA LEU A 394 8.55 -2.41 -17.14
C LEU A 394 9.78 -1.77 -17.82
N ARG A 395 9.96 -1.97 -19.14
CA ARG A 395 11.03 -1.29 -19.91
C ARG A 395 10.87 0.23 -19.88
N LEU A 396 9.65 0.73 -20.15
CA LEU A 396 9.37 2.16 -20.09
C LEU A 396 9.61 2.71 -18.68
N LEU A 397 9.17 1.98 -17.65
CA LEU A 397 9.36 2.37 -16.27
C LEU A 397 10.84 2.41 -15.85
N TRP A 398 11.67 1.48 -16.34
CA TRP A 398 13.12 1.46 -16.11
C TRP A 398 13.89 2.64 -16.75
N LEU A 399 13.33 3.20 -17.84
CA LEU A 399 13.88 4.34 -18.55
C LEU A 399 13.43 5.69 -17.94
N HIS A 400 12.33 5.70 -17.18
CA HIS A 400 11.82 6.90 -16.53
C HIS A 400 12.40 7.06 -15.11
N PRO A 401 12.91 8.26 -14.75
CA PRO A 401 13.32 8.51 -13.38
C PRO A 401 12.09 8.46 -12.45
N LEU A 402 12.27 7.92 -11.24
CA LEU A 402 11.21 7.90 -10.24
C LEU A 402 11.06 9.25 -9.53
N ALA A 403 12.15 10.00 -9.39
CA ALA A 403 12.16 11.36 -8.90
C ALA A 403 12.14 12.39 -10.04
N LYS A 404 11.34 13.46 -9.93
CA LYS A 404 11.45 14.62 -10.81
C LYS A 404 12.79 15.35 -10.61
N LEU A 405 13.40 15.78 -11.72
CA LEU A 405 14.66 16.54 -11.73
C LEU A 405 14.46 18.05 -11.47
N GLU A 406 13.24 18.56 -11.61
CA GLU A 406 12.91 19.98 -11.45
C GLU A 406 11.96 20.24 -10.27
N ARG A 407 11.97 21.48 -9.77
CA ARG A 407 11.08 21.92 -8.68
C ARG A 407 9.64 21.93 -9.19
N MET A 408 8.73 21.28 -8.46
CA MET A 408 7.31 21.35 -8.78
C MET A 408 6.69 22.70 -8.44
N SER A 409 5.85 23.18 -9.35
CA SER A 409 4.86 24.22 -9.06
C SER A 409 3.66 23.64 -8.31
N ALA A 410 2.85 24.49 -7.68
CA ALA A 410 1.56 24.06 -7.13
C ALA A 410 0.62 23.50 -8.21
N VAL A 411 0.77 23.95 -9.46
CA VAL A 411 -0.03 23.49 -10.59
C VAL A 411 0.34 22.06 -10.98
N ASP A 412 1.62 21.68 -10.92
CA ASP A 412 2.07 20.31 -11.14
C ASP A 412 1.49 19.35 -10.09
N GLU A 413 1.48 19.79 -8.82
CA GLU A 413 0.89 19.03 -7.71
C GLU A 413 -0.61 18.84 -7.91
N ALA A 414 -1.30 19.88 -8.38
CA ALA A 414 -2.73 19.85 -8.64
C ALA A 414 -3.04 18.88 -9.79
N GLU A 415 -2.31 18.99 -10.89
CA GLU A 415 -2.46 18.12 -12.06
C GLU A 415 -2.24 16.65 -11.71
N TYR A 416 -1.24 16.33 -10.88
CA TYR A 416 -1.02 14.97 -10.40
C TYR A 416 -2.23 14.43 -9.64
N ILE A 417 -2.75 15.17 -8.66
CA ILE A 417 -3.94 14.76 -7.89
C ILE A 417 -5.15 14.59 -8.81
N TYR A 418 -5.38 15.55 -9.70
CA TYR A 418 -6.51 15.52 -10.63
C TYR A 418 -6.43 14.34 -11.60
N SER A 419 -5.24 13.99 -12.08
CA SER A 419 -5.05 12.82 -12.97
C SER A 419 -5.50 11.51 -12.31
N LEU A 420 -5.38 11.39 -10.99
CA LEU A 420 -5.84 10.23 -10.23
C LEU A 420 -7.36 10.26 -10.04
N ILE A 421 -7.89 11.37 -9.52
CA ILE A 421 -9.29 11.51 -9.11
C ILE A 421 -10.26 11.51 -10.30
N PHE A 422 -9.88 12.14 -11.41
CA PHE A 422 -10.72 12.25 -12.61
C PHE A 422 -10.59 11.05 -13.57
N SER A 423 -9.93 9.96 -13.15
CA SER A 423 -9.99 8.70 -13.90
C SER A 423 -11.45 8.19 -13.97
N GLU A 424 -11.95 7.92 -15.18
CA GLU A 424 -13.39 7.72 -15.44
C GLU A 424 -14.06 6.66 -14.52
N PRO A 425 -13.47 5.47 -14.27
CA PRO A 425 -14.09 4.48 -13.38
C PRO A 425 -14.19 4.93 -11.92
N LEU A 426 -13.23 5.72 -11.44
CA LEU A 426 -13.18 6.21 -10.07
C LEU A 426 -14.10 7.42 -9.88
N PHE A 427 -14.06 8.37 -10.82
CA PHE A 427 -14.86 9.58 -10.75
C PHE A 427 -16.37 9.28 -10.80
N ASP A 428 -16.79 8.39 -11.70
CA ASP A 428 -18.18 7.94 -11.77
C ASP A 428 -18.59 7.19 -10.49
N PHE A 429 -17.67 6.43 -9.90
CA PHE A 429 -17.90 5.77 -8.61
C PHE A 429 -18.09 6.78 -7.47
N ILE A 430 -17.25 7.82 -7.38
CA ILE A 430 -17.34 8.88 -6.36
C ILE A 430 -18.70 9.58 -6.42
N LEU A 431 -19.18 9.86 -7.63
CA LEU A 431 -20.45 10.55 -7.87
C LEU A 431 -21.68 9.66 -7.66
N THR A 432 -21.50 8.34 -7.69
CA THR A 432 -22.62 7.42 -7.53
C THR A 432 -23.14 7.41 -6.10
N GLU A 433 -24.45 7.48 -5.92
CA GLU A 433 -25.06 7.42 -4.59
C GLU A 433 -24.73 6.10 -3.87
N LYS A 434 -24.46 6.18 -2.57
CA LYS A 434 -24.17 5.03 -1.71
C LYS A 434 -25.17 4.97 -0.57
N PRO A 435 -25.58 3.77 -0.12
CA PRO A 435 -26.62 3.63 0.90
C PRO A 435 -26.17 4.10 2.28
N SER A 436 -24.88 3.95 2.62
CA SER A 436 -24.39 4.11 4.00
C SER A 436 -23.43 5.28 4.20
N TYR A 437 -23.01 5.96 3.13
CA TYR A 437 -22.11 7.11 3.22
C TYR A 437 -22.20 8.04 2.02
N GLU A 438 -21.65 9.24 2.16
CA GLU A 438 -21.46 10.21 1.08
C GLU A 438 -20.01 10.65 1.07
N ILE A 439 -19.48 11.01 -0.11
CA ILE A 439 -18.09 11.45 -0.28
C ILE A 439 -18.11 12.93 -0.65
N ASP A 440 -17.45 13.76 0.15
CA ASP A 440 -17.11 15.15 -0.17
C ASP A 440 -15.59 15.26 -0.42
N LEU A 441 -15.20 15.88 -1.52
CA LEU A 441 -13.79 16.00 -1.91
C LEU A 441 -13.35 17.46 -1.98
N ARG A 442 -12.16 17.74 -1.46
CA ARG A 442 -11.55 19.07 -1.37
C ARG A 442 -10.05 18.99 -1.59
N THR A 443 -9.38 20.10 -1.86
CA THR A 443 -7.92 20.14 -1.98
C THR A 443 -7.29 21.35 -1.30
N TRP A 444 -6.10 21.15 -0.73
CA TRP A 444 -5.23 22.26 -0.28
C TRP A 444 -4.36 22.82 -1.41
N VAL A 445 -4.18 22.07 -2.49
CA VAL A 445 -3.29 22.50 -3.57
C VAL A 445 -3.90 23.71 -4.30
N GLY A 446 -3.16 24.82 -4.32
CA GLY A 446 -3.62 26.12 -4.81
C GLY A 446 -4.30 27.00 -3.76
N GLY A 447 -4.59 26.49 -2.55
CA GLY A 447 -5.25 27.25 -1.47
C GLY A 447 -4.43 27.39 -0.18
N ASP A 448 -3.49 26.48 0.10
CA ASP A 448 -2.69 26.48 1.33
C ASP A 448 -1.40 27.29 1.21
N LYS A 449 -1.41 28.51 1.76
CA LYS A 449 -0.24 29.40 1.79
C LYS A 449 0.78 29.05 2.88
N GLY A 450 0.31 28.54 4.02
CA GLY A 450 1.18 28.21 5.14
C GLY A 450 2.18 27.11 4.78
N SER A 451 1.73 26.08 4.06
CA SER A 451 2.62 25.02 3.59
C SER A 451 3.31 25.35 2.27
N LEU A 452 2.67 26.09 1.35
CA LEU A 452 3.18 26.43 0.01
C LEU A 452 3.37 27.96 -0.11
N PRO A 453 4.52 28.53 0.30
CA PRO A 453 4.73 29.98 0.30
C PRO A 453 4.54 30.66 -1.06
N LEU A 454 4.75 29.91 -2.15
CA LEU A 454 4.53 30.36 -3.53
C LEU A 454 3.04 30.42 -3.94
N ALA A 455 2.12 29.88 -3.13
CA ALA A 455 0.69 29.95 -3.40
C ALA A 455 0.21 31.40 -3.30
N ASN A 456 -0.39 31.87 -4.39
CA ASN A 456 -0.93 33.21 -4.58
C ASN A 456 -2.17 33.15 -5.47
N LYS A 457 -2.79 34.31 -5.73
CA LYS A 457 -4.00 34.42 -6.56
C LYS A 457 -3.86 33.80 -7.96
N ASP A 458 -2.68 33.86 -8.56
CA ASP A 458 -2.46 33.37 -9.93
C ASP A 458 -2.30 31.86 -9.94
N SER A 459 -1.47 31.30 -9.05
CA SER A 459 -1.38 29.85 -8.87
C SER A 459 -2.70 29.20 -8.44
N MET A 460 -3.50 29.89 -7.61
CA MET A 460 -4.84 29.45 -7.20
C MET A 460 -5.76 29.36 -8.41
N ARG A 461 -5.79 30.41 -9.23
CA ARG A 461 -6.53 30.44 -10.49
C ARG A 461 -6.07 29.29 -11.38
N GLU A 462 -4.78 29.16 -11.67
CA GLU A 462 -4.27 28.07 -12.51
C GLU A 462 -4.66 26.66 -12.01
N CYS A 463 -4.64 26.42 -10.69
CA CYS A 463 -5.08 25.14 -10.11
C CYS A 463 -6.59 24.90 -10.32
N LEU A 464 -7.43 25.92 -10.15
CA LEU A 464 -8.87 25.84 -10.44
C LEU A 464 -9.09 25.55 -11.93
N GLU A 465 -8.32 26.18 -12.82
CA GLU A 465 -8.38 26.01 -14.27
C GLU A 465 -8.04 24.58 -14.69
N LYS A 466 -6.98 23.99 -14.11
CA LYS A 466 -6.64 22.58 -14.35
C LYS A 466 -7.80 21.67 -14.00
N SER A 467 -8.38 21.85 -12.81
CA SER A 467 -9.54 21.04 -12.38
C SER A 467 -10.74 21.20 -13.31
N ARG A 468 -10.99 22.42 -13.79
CA ARG A 468 -12.04 22.71 -14.76
C ARG A 468 -11.79 22.02 -16.10
N GLY A 469 -10.55 21.98 -16.56
CA GLY A 469 -10.18 21.28 -17.78
C GLY A 469 -10.64 19.81 -17.74
N HIS A 470 -10.34 19.11 -16.64
CA HIS A 470 -10.77 17.73 -16.41
C HIS A 470 -12.29 17.58 -16.34
N ILE A 471 -12.98 18.39 -15.53
CA ILE A 471 -14.45 18.34 -15.41
C ILE A 471 -15.12 18.63 -16.76
N LYS A 472 -14.63 19.63 -17.50
CA LYS A 472 -15.14 20.00 -18.81
C LYS A 472 -14.99 18.86 -19.81
N ALA A 473 -13.82 18.23 -19.87
CA ALA A 473 -13.56 17.10 -20.76
C ALA A 473 -14.50 15.92 -20.46
N ILE A 474 -14.74 15.63 -19.18
CA ILE A 474 -15.68 14.58 -18.74
C ILE A 474 -17.12 14.94 -19.15
N LEU A 475 -17.57 16.16 -18.89
CA LEU A 475 -18.92 16.61 -19.25
C LEU A 475 -19.16 16.54 -20.77
N ILE A 476 -18.20 17.01 -21.58
CA ILE A 476 -18.26 16.92 -23.04
C ILE A 476 -18.36 15.45 -23.47
N LYS A 477 -17.45 14.59 -22.98
CA LYS A 477 -17.46 13.15 -23.30
C LYS A 477 -18.80 12.49 -22.95
N LYS A 478 -19.41 12.85 -21.81
CA LYS A 478 -20.71 12.31 -21.39
C LYS A 478 -21.85 12.82 -22.27
N LEU A 479 -21.86 14.10 -22.65
CA LEU A 479 -22.83 14.67 -23.59
C LEU A 479 -22.69 14.06 -24.99
N ASP A 480 -21.47 13.84 -25.47
CA ASP A 480 -21.20 13.21 -26.77
C ASP A 480 -21.71 11.77 -26.82
N LYS A 481 -21.61 11.02 -25.71
CA LYS A 481 -22.24 9.69 -25.59
C LYS A 481 -23.77 9.78 -25.73
N VAL A 482 -24.41 10.75 -25.07
CA VAL A 482 -25.87 10.99 -25.19
C VAL A 482 -26.22 11.32 -26.64
N ILE A 483 -25.45 12.19 -27.31
CA ILE A 483 -25.65 12.54 -28.71
C ILE A 483 -25.53 11.29 -29.60
N HIS A 484 -24.47 10.51 -29.42
CA HIS A 484 -24.23 9.30 -30.20
C HIS A 484 -25.39 8.29 -30.10
N ASP A 485 -25.91 8.06 -28.90
CA ASP A 485 -27.04 7.15 -28.70
C ASP A 485 -28.36 7.75 -29.20
N ALA A 486 -28.57 9.06 -29.07
CA ALA A 486 -29.72 9.75 -29.65
C ALA A 486 -29.72 9.70 -31.19
N VAL A 487 -28.56 9.78 -31.85
CA VAL A 487 -28.43 9.64 -33.31
C VAL A 487 -28.92 8.26 -33.78
N LYS A 488 -28.67 7.19 -33.02
CA LYS A 488 -29.19 5.86 -33.34
C LYS A 488 -30.71 5.82 -33.31
N LEU A 489 -31.34 6.56 -32.39
CA LEU A 489 -32.80 6.68 -32.32
C LEU A 489 -33.37 7.49 -33.49
N VAL A 490 -32.66 8.53 -33.93
CA VAL A 490 -33.00 9.27 -35.14
C VAL A 490 -32.96 8.36 -36.36
N SER A 491 -31.92 7.52 -36.52
CA SER A 491 -31.78 6.64 -37.68
C SER A 491 -32.89 5.59 -37.81
N VAL A 492 -33.58 5.28 -36.70
CA VAL A 492 -34.75 4.38 -36.69
C VAL A 492 -36.09 5.13 -36.54
N ASN A 493 -36.11 6.45 -36.81
CA ASN A 493 -37.29 7.32 -36.73
C ASN A 493 -38.01 7.31 -35.36
N ARG A 494 -37.27 7.05 -34.27
CA ARG A 494 -37.80 7.08 -32.89
C ARG A 494 -37.57 8.42 -32.19
N LEU A 495 -36.75 9.29 -32.77
CA LEU A 495 -36.48 10.63 -32.26
C LEU A 495 -36.29 11.60 -33.44
N PRO A 496 -36.84 12.83 -33.41
CA PRO A 496 -36.57 13.81 -34.47
C PRO A 496 -35.19 14.47 -34.31
N VAL A 497 -34.53 14.81 -35.43
CA VAL A 497 -33.22 15.48 -35.46
C VAL A 497 -33.18 16.77 -34.62
N SER A 498 -34.31 17.48 -34.55
CA SER A 498 -34.45 18.72 -33.77
C SER A 498 -34.15 18.57 -32.28
N GLN A 499 -34.26 17.35 -31.73
CA GLN A 499 -33.91 17.03 -30.33
C GLN A 499 -32.40 16.97 -30.10
N ILE A 500 -31.58 16.77 -31.14
CA ILE A 500 -30.13 16.65 -31.04
C ILE A 500 -29.43 18.02 -31.13
N THR A 501 -29.95 18.93 -31.95
CA THR A 501 -29.34 20.25 -32.16
C THR A 501 -29.08 21.03 -30.86
N PRO A 502 -29.99 21.05 -29.86
CA PRO A 502 -29.73 21.68 -28.57
C PRO A 502 -28.58 21.03 -27.78
N LEU A 503 -28.42 19.70 -27.82
CA LEU A 503 -27.31 18.99 -27.17
C LEU A 503 -25.96 19.39 -27.78
N VAL A 504 -25.87 19.39 -29.11
CA VAL A 504 -24.66 19.80 -29.83
C VAL A 504 -24.29 21.24 -29.48
N LYS A 505 -25.29 22.12 -29.36
CA LYS A 505 -25.09 23.51 -28.93
C LYS A 505 -24.59 23.60 -27.48
N LEU A 506 -25.09 22.77 -26.57
CA LEU A 506 -24.62 22.72 -25.18
C LEU A 506 -23.14 22.31 -25.11
N VAL A 507 -22.73 21.32 -25.91
CA VAL A 507 -21.31 20.90 -26.03
C VAL A 507 -20.46 22.03 -26.58
N ALA A 508 -20.91 22.70 -27.64
CA ALA A 508 -20.19 23.83 -28.23
C ALA A 508 -20.05 25.01 -27.25
N ASP A 509 -21.12 25.35 -26.52
CA ASP A 509 -21.11 26.40 -25.49
C ASP A 509 -20.15 26.05 -24.34
N LEU A 510 -20.12 24.78 -23.92
CA LEU A 510 -19.23 24.30 -22.86
C LEU A 510 -17.76 24.35 -23.29
N SER A 511 -17.45 23.91 -24.51
CA SER A 511 -16.10 23.95 -25.09
C SER A 511 -15.53 25.37 -25.16
N LYS A 512 -16.39 26.37 -25.44
CA LYS A 512 -16.06 27.80 -25.54
C LYS A 512 -15.98 28.54 -24.20
N LEU A 513 -16.15 27.84 -23.07
CA LEU A 513 -16.06 28.47 -21.74
C LEU A 513 -14.67 29.11 -21.56
N LYS A 514 -14.67 30.43 -21.33
CA LYS A 514 -13.44 31.21 -21.11
C LYS A 514 -12.73 30.80 -19.81
N PRO A 515 -11.41 31.07 -19.67
CA PRO A 515 -10.67 30.92 -18.41
C PRO A 515 -11.35 31.64 -17.22
N ILE A 516 -11.06 31.18 -16.00
CA ILE A 516 -11.63 31.78 -14.78
C ILE A 516 -11.17 33.22 -14.68
N SER A 517 -12.15 34.09 -14.52
CA SER A 517 -11.99 35.53 -14.48
C SER A 517 -13.23 36.13 -13.83
N THR A 518 -13.29 37.45 -13.70
CA THR A 518 -14.46 38.13 -13.15
C THR A 518 -15.76 37.69 -13.86
N GLY A 519 -16.80 37.39 -13.07
CA GLY A 519 -18.11 36.97 -13.58
C GLY A 519 -18.16 35.53 -14.09
N ASP A 520 -17.19 34.70 -13.74
CA ASP A 520 -17.14 33.29 -14.13
C ASP A 520 -18.38 32.48 -13.71
N GLY A 521 -18.83 32.64 -12.47
CA GLY A 521 -20.03 31.98 -12.00
C GLY A 521 -21.30 32.43 -12.74
N ASN A 522 -21.33 33.64 -13.31
CA ASN A 522 -22.44 34.05 -14.19
C ASN A 522 -22.47 33.22 -15.48
N ARG A 523 -21.30 32.98 -16.07
CA ARG A 523 -21.16 32.18 -17.31
C ARG A 523 -21.58 30.73 -17.06
N ILE A 524 -21.11 30.15 -15.96
CA ILE A 524 -21.45 28.77 -15.58
C ILE A 524 -22.94 28.65 -15.25
N LYS A 525 -23.49 29.58 -14.46
CA LYS A 525 -24.93 29.58 -14.15
C LYS A 525 -25.78 29.73 -15.41
N SER A 526 -25.36 30.57 -16.36
CA SER A 526 -26.04 30.70 -17.67
C SER A 526 -26.04 29.38 -18.44
N TRP A 527 -24.89 28.70 -18.54
CA TRP A 527 -24.81 27.39 -19.18
C TRP A 527 -25.66 26.34 -18.46
N ALA A 528 -25.60 26.27 -17.11
CA ALA A 528 -26.39 25.34 -16.32
C ALA A 528 -27.90 25.58 -16.46
N LEU A 529 -28.34 26.83 -16.59
CA LEU A 529 -29.74 27.17 -16.87
C LEU A 529 -30.18 26.72 -18.27
N LYS A 530 -29.33 26.90 -19.30
CA LYS A 530 -29.58 26.35 -20.64
C LYS A 530 -29.70 24.84 -20.61
N TYR A 531 -28.80 24.16 -19.90
CA TYR A 531 -28.83 22.70 -19.73
C TYR A 531 -30.10 22.23 -19.01
N ARG A 532 -30.47 22.87 -17.90
CA ARG A 532 -31.71 22.53 -17.17
C ARG A 532 -32.97 22.83 -17.99
N ARG A 533 -32.95 23.86 -18.83
CA ARG A 533 -34.04 24.16 -19.77
C ARG A 533 -34.16 23.07 -20.82
N PHE A 534 -33.03 22.69 -21.43
CA PHE A 534 -32.95 21.58 -22.37
C PHE A 534 -33.53 20.29 -21.77
N LEU A 535 -33.15 19.91 -20.55
CA LEU A 535 -33.68 18.71 -19.90
C LEU A 535 -35.20 18.71 -19.70
N ARG A 536 -35.82 19.88 -19.53
CA ARG A 536 -37.29 19.98 -19.39
C ARG A 536 -38.02 19.92 -20.73
N GLU A 537 -37.35 20.31 -21.80
CA GLU A 537 -37.94 20.44 -23.15
C GLU A 537 -37.60 19.23 -24.05
N THR A 538 -36.66 18.37 -23.64
CA THR A 538 -36.20 17.23 -24.43
C THR A 538 -37.04 15.97 -24.23
N ASP A 539 -36.90 15.03 -25.15
CA ASP A 539 -37.56 13.72 -25.08
C ASP A 539 -37.14 12.94 -23.81
N PRO A 540 -38.07 12.23 -23.13
CA PRO A 540 -37.76 11.41 -21.96
C PRO A 540 -36.59 10.44 -22.15
N TYR A 541 -36.42 9.84 -23.34
CA TYR A 541 -35.28 8.94 -23.60
C TYR A 541 -33.93 9.63 -23.41
N ILE A 542 -33.84 10.90 -23.77
CA ILE A 542 -32.63 11.70 -23.53
C ILE A 542 -32.57 12.12 -22.06
N ALA A 543 -33.67 12.66 -21.52
CA ALA A 543 -33.71 13.20 -20.17
C ALA A 543 -33.36 12.15 -19.10
N GLU A 544 -33.74 10.90 -19.31
CA GLU A 544 -33.50 9.77 -18.39
C GLU A 544 -32.21 8.99 -18.72
N HIS A 545 -31.46 9.41 -19.73
CA HIS A 545 -30.23 8.74 -20.13
C HIS A 545 -29.24 8.66 -18.97
N HIS A 546 -28.60 7.50 -18.77
CA HIS A 546 -27.70 7.28 -17.62
C HIS A 546 -26.59 8.34 -17.51
N GLN A 547 -26.06 8.81 -18.65
CA GLN A 547 -25.05 9.87 -18.65
C GLN A 547 -25.60 11.23 -18.19
N ILE A 548 -26.89 11.55 -18.43
CA ILE A 548 -27.54 12.76 -17.91
C ILE A 548 -27.62 12.72 -16.38
N ILE A 549 -27.93 11.57 -15.79
CA ILE A 549 -27.91 11.39 -14.33
C ILE A 549 -26.53 11.70 -13.75
N LEU A 550 -25.46 11.20 -14.39
CA LEU A 550 -24.08 11.50 -13.98
C LEU A 550 -23.72 12.98 -14.17
N ILE A 551 -24.15 13.61 -15.26
CA ILE A 551 -23.96 15.05 -15.48
C ILE A 551 -24.62 15.88 -14.38
N ASN A 552 -25.86 15.57 -14.01
CA ASN A 552 -26.56 16.25 -12.91
C ASN A 552 -25.77 16.15 -11.60
N ARG A 553 -25.27 14.94 -11.27
CA ARG A 553 -24.43 14.72 -10.08
C ARG A 553 -23.12 15.52 -10.11
N ILE A 554 -22.49 15.66 -11.27
CA ILE A 554 -21.31 16.52 -11.43
C ILE A 554 -21.66 17.99 -11.12
N LEU A 555 -22.79 18.48 -11.63
CA LEU A 555 -23.22 19.86 -11.41
C LEU A 555 -23.61 20.14 -9.95
N ASP A 556 -24.13 19.14 -9.25
CA ASP A 556 -24.46 19.26 -7.82
C ASP A 556 -23.19 19.23 -6.95
N ALA A 557 -22.26 18.32 -7.24
CA ALA A 557 -20.99 18.20 -6.51
C ALA A 557 -20.03 19.37 -6.78
N PHE A 558 -19.98 19.85 -8.03
CA PHE A 558 -19.07 20.88 -8.52
C PHE A 558 -19.82 22.02 -9.23
N PRO A 559 -20.59 22.88 -8.51
CA PRO A 559 -21.45 23.89 -9.13
C PRO A 559 -20.70 24.95 -9.95
N ALA A 560 -19.42 25.19 -9.65
CA ALA A 560 -18.55 26.10 -10.40
C ALA A 560 -17.65 25.38 -11.42
N LEU A 561 -17.91 24.09 -11.68
CA LEU A 561 -17.12 23.23 -12.57
C LEU A 561 -15.62 23.27 -12.24
N VAL A 562 -15.30 23.28 -10.95
CA VAL A 562 -13.94 23.25 -10.40
C VAL A 562 -13.90 22.29 -9.23
N PHE A 563 -12.73 21.70 -8.99
CA PHE A 563 -12.48 20.96 -7.77
C PHE A 563 -12.23 21.97 -6.65
N PRO A 564 -13.04 21.96 -5.58
CA PRO A 564 -13.06 23.07 -4.64
C PRO A 564 -11.83 23.05 -3.73
N ILE A 565 -11.23 24.22 -3.55
CA ILE A 565 -10.06 24.40 -2.71
C ILE A 565 -10.43 24.69 -1.25
N GLU A 566 -9.52 24.48 -0.32
CA GLU A 566 -9.57 25.08 1.01
C GLU A 566 -8.45 26.10 1.13
N LEU A 567 -8.78 27.31 1.60
CA LEU A 567 -7.79 28.32 1.89
C LEU A 567 -7.14 28.03 3.25
N ARG A 568 -5.83 28.26 3.39
CA ARG A 568 -5.15 28.17 4.68
C ARG A 568 -4.11 29.26 4.84
N GLU A 569 -4.14 29.95 5.97
CA GLU A 569 -3.18 31.01 6.34
C GLU A 569 -2.96 31.06 7.86
N ASP A 570 -1.78 31.52 8.28
CA ASP A 570 -1.42 31.67 9.69
C ASP A 570 -2.11 32.88 10.33
N ALA A 571 -2.57 32.76 11.58
CA ALA A 571 -3.28 33.81 12.31
C ALA A 571 -2.55 35.18 12.33
N PRO A 572 -1.23 35.26 12.58
CA PRO A 572 -0.50 36.53 12.53
C PRO A 572 -0.53 37.18 11.14
N LEU A 573 -0.46 36.38 10.07
CA LEU A 573 -0.52 36.87 8.69
C LEU A 573 -1.93 37.36 8.32
N ILE A 574 -2.98 36.71 8.83
CA ILE A 574 -4.36 37.19 8.70
C ILE A 574 -4.52 38.54 9.41
N GLN A 575 -3.96 38.70 10.60
CA GLN A 575 -4.01 39.98 11.33
C GLN A 575 -3.32 41.10 10.55
N ALA A 576 -2.16 40.82 9.95
CA ALA A 576 -1.46 41.77 9.07
C ALA A 576 -2.31 42.10 7.82
N ALA A 577 -2.92 41.09 7.19
CA ALA A 577 -3.75 41.22 5.99
C ALA A 577 -5.00 42.09 6.17
N LEU A 578 -5.49 42.27 7.41
CA LEU A 578 -6.56 43.24 7.69
C LEU A 578 -6.14 44.67 7.33
N LYS A 579 -4.87 45.00 7.55
CA LYS A 579 -4.30 46.32 7.28
C LYS A 579 -3.67 46.43 5.89
N ASP A 580 -3.23 45.31 5.31
CA ASP A 580 -2.59 45.27 3.99
C ASP A 580 -3.54 44.72 2.89
N PRO A 581 -4.07 45.58 2.00
CA PRO A 581 -4.90 45.18 0.86
C PRO A 581 -4.18 44.29 -0.15
N HIS A 582 -2.85 44.36 -0.23
CA HIS A 582 -2.02 43.65 -1.19
C HIS A 582 -1.54 42.29 -0.68
N SER A 583 -1.83 41.97 0.57
CA SER A 583 -1.52 40.66 1.14
C SER A 583 -2.08 39.52 0.27
N PRO A 584 -1.31 38.45 0.00
CA PRO A 584 -1.73 37.48 -1.00
C PRO A 584 -3.03 36.75 -0.66
N ILE A 585 -3.29 36.46 0.63
CA ILE A 585 -4.55 35.83 1.08
C ILE A 585 -5.76 36.73 0.80
N ARG A 586 -5.62 38.05 0.96
CA ARG A 586 -6.67 39.02 0.66
C ARG A 586 -6.90 39.13 -0.85
N GLY A 587 -5.83 39.09 -1.63
CA GLY A 587 -5.89 38.98 -3.09
C GLY A 587 -6.68 37.74 -3.55
N MET A 588 -6.38 36.57 -2.98
CA MET A 588 -7.10 35.32 -3.27
C MET A 588 -8.59 35.41 -2.93
N LEU A 589 -8.94 35.88 -1.73
CA LEU A 589 -10.34 36.09 -1.30
C LEU A 589 -11.08 37.07 -2.22
N THR A 590 -10.44 38.17 -2.59
CA THR A 590 -11.00 39.17 -3.50
C THR A 590 -11.27 38.59 -4.88
N ASP A 591 -10.33 37.80 -5.41
CA ASP A 591 -10.46 37.13 -6.70
C ASP A 591 -11.59 36.09 -6.67
N LEU A 592 -11.70 35.28 -5.61
CA LEU A 592 -12.81 34.34 -5.45
C LEU A 592 -14.18 35.03 -5.46
N ALA A 593 -14.30 36.19 -4.82
CA ALA A 593 -15.53 36.99 -4.88
C ALA A 593 -15.82 37.54 -6.29
N LYS A 594 -14.79 37.99 -7.02
CA LYS A 594 -14.93 38.44 -8.41
C LYS A 594 -15.33 37.28 -9.33
N PHE A 595 -14.79 36.08 -9.10
CA PHE A 595 -15.09 34.89 -9.89
C PHE A 595 -16.51 34.42 -9.65
N SER A 596 -16.95 34.38 -8.38
CA SER A 596 -18.20 33.72 -8.00
C SER A 596 -19.44 34.33 -8.68
N GLY A 597 -19.49 35.66 -8.85
CA GLY A 597 -20.63 36.33 -9.49
C GLY A 597 -21.97 35.88 -8.88
N ALA A 598 -22.84 35.28 -9.70
CA ALA A 598 -24.14 34.73 -9.29
C ALA A 598 -24.10 33.36 -8.60
N LEU A 599 -22.93 32.72 -8.53
CA LEU A 599 -22.67 31.54 -7.69
C LEU A 599 -22.14 31.97 -6.32
N LYS A 600 -22.20 31.06 -5.35
CA LYS A 600 -21.61 31.28 -4.03
C LYS A 600 -20.09 31.16 -4.11
N VAL A 601 -19.37 31.93 -3.29
CA VAL A 601 -17.91 31.76 -3.10
C VAL A 601 -17.57 30.32 -2.71
N ASN A 602 -18.45 29.69 -1.92
CA ASN A 602 -18.34 28.29 -1.48
C ASN A 602 -18.34 27.26 -2.63
N SER A 603 -18.73 27.66 -3.84
CA SER A 603 -18.62 26.81 -5.04
C SER A 603 -17.17 26.69 -5.55
N TYR A 604 -16.28 27.62 -5.19
CA TYR A 604 -14.86 27.61 -5.55
C TYR A 604 -13.96 27.24 -4.36
N ALA A 605 -14.24 27.76 -3.17
CA ALA A 605 -13.46 27.49 -1.95
C ALA A 605 -14.37 27.07 -0.78
N LYS A 606 -14.10 25.96 -0.10
CA LYS A 606 -15.00 25.43 0.95
C LYS A 606 -14.91 26.16 2.28
N CYS A 607 -13.72 26.60 2.68
CA CYS A 607 -13.47 27.29 3.95
C CYS A 607 -12.13 28.04 3.96
N LEU A 608 -11.89 28.80 5.03
CA LEU A 608 -10.59 29.33 5.42
C LEU A 608 -10.14 28.67 6.73
N VAL A 609 -9.10 27.84 6.64
CA VAL A 609 -8.39 27.27 7.78
C VAL A 609 -7.43 28.32 8.35
N VAL A 610 -7.52 28.58 9.65
CA VAL A 610 -6.65 29.52 10.35
C VAL A 610 -5.64 28.72 11.17
N ALA A 611 -4.37 28.72 10.75
CA ALA A 611 -3.28 28.07 11.49
C ALA A 611 -2.79 28.96 12.64
N GLN A 612 -2.08 28.36 13.61
CA GLN A 612 -1.52 29.03 14.79
C GLN A 612 -2.56 29.81 15.61
N VAL A 613 -3.76 29.23 15.80
CA VAL A 613 -4.80 29.89 16.62
C VAL A 613 -4.45 29.77 18.10
N GLU A 614 -4.38 30.92 18.78
CA GLU A 614 -4.14 31.00 20.22
C GLU A 614 -5.32 31.66 20.96
N SER A 615 -6.17 32.40 20.24
CA SER A 615 -7.23 33.21 20.84
C SER A 615 -8.53 33.26 20.03
N ALA A 616 -9.62 33.71 20.66
CA ALA A 616 -10.88 33.98 19.97
C ALA A 616 -10.77 35.13 18.95
N ALA A 617 -9.81 36.04 19.16
CA ALA A 617 -9.58 37.16 18.26
C ALA A 617 -9.07 36.68 16.89
N ASP A 618 -8.28 35.61 16.84
CA ASP A 618 -7.76 35.03 15.60
C ASP A 618 -8.89 34.55 14.68
N ILE A 619 -9.87 33.85 15.25
CA ILE A 619 -11.08 33.40 14.54
C ILE A 619 -11.88 34.61 14.06
N GLY A 620 -12.04 35.62 14.91
CA GLY A 620 -12.73 36.87 14.56
C GLY A 620 -12.04 37.65 13.44
N ASN A 621 -10.72 37.71 13.44
CA ASN A 621 -9.91 38.40 12.44
C ASN A 621 -10.05 37.74 11.06
N ALA A 622 -10.08 36.41 11.00
CA ALA A 622 -10.35 35.68 9.76
C ALA A 622 -11.76 35.98 9.22
N GLY A 623 -12.78 35.97 10.07
CA GLY A 623 -14.15 36.34 9.68
C GLY A 623 -14.25 37.78 9.17
N LYS A 624 -13.57 38.72 9.81
CA LYS A 624 -13.46 40.12 9.35
C LYS A 624 -12.77 40.21 8.00
N LEU A 625 -11.66 39.49 7.80
CA LEU A 625 -10.93 39.49 6.53
C LEU A 625 -11.79 38.97 5.37
N ILE A 626 -12.51 37.87 5.58
CA ILE A 626 -13.46 37.31 4.61
C ILE A 626 -14.53 38.36 4.27
N PHE A 627 -15.14 38.99 5.27
CA PHE A 627 -16.19 39.97 5.03
C PHE A 627 -15.66 41.22 4.30
N LEU A 628 -14.48 41.72 4.67
CA LEU A 628 -13.83 42.86 4.01
C LEU A 628 -13.50 42.57 2.54
N SER A 629 -13.07 41.34 2.24
CA SER A 629 -12.58 40.96 0.90
C SER A 629 -13.70 40.48 -0.03
N CYS A 630 -14.64 39.69 0.51
CA CYS A 630 -15.65 39.00 -0.29
C CYS A 630 -17.07 39.53 -0.08
N ARG A 631 -17.33 40.30 0.99
CA ARG A 631 -18.68 40.72 1.42
C ARG A 631 -19.65 39.56 1.67
N VAL A 632 -19.13 38.38 2.01
CA VAL A 632 -19.92 37.19 2.37
C VAL A 632 -19.65 36.74 3.81
N LYS A 633 -20.61 36.01 4.38
CA LYS A 633 -20.47 35.30 5.68
C LYS A 633 -20.54 33.78 5.53
N SER A 634 -20.78 33.30 4.31
CA SER A 634 -20.99 31.88 4.00
C SER A 634 -19.73 31.04 4.02
N LEU A 635 -18.56 31.65 3.85
CA LEU A 635 -17.28 30.93 3.85
C LEU A 635 -16.87 30.63 5.30
N PRO A 636 -16.87 29.37 5.75
CA PRO A 636 -16.57 29.02 7.13
C PRO A 636 -15.12 29.31 7.52
N VAL A 637 -14.93 29.73 8.77
CA VAL A 637 -13.61 29.84 9.40
C VAL A 637 -13.39 28.59 10.25
N VAL A 638 -12.29 27.88 9.97
CA VAL A 638 -11.93 26.64 10.66
C VAL A 638 -10.65 26.88 11.48
N PRO A 639 -10.72 27.01 12.81
CA PRO A 639 -9.52 27.18 13.63
C PRO A 639 -8.71 25.87 13.67
N LEU A 640 -7.40 25.96 13.44
CA LEU A 640 -6.45 24.87 13.61
C LEU A 640 -5.69 25.03 14.93
N PHE A 641 -5.89 24.07 15.84
CA PHE A 641 -5.14 23.96 17.09
C PHE A 641 -3.99 22.97 16.91
N GLU A 642 -2.76 23.46 17.01
CA GLU A 642 -1.54 22.69 16.67
C GLU A 642 -0.42 22.75 17.73
N SER A 643 -0.44 23.71 18.67
CA SER A 643 0.47 23.71 19.82
C SER A 643 -0.17 23.04 21.04
N LYS A 644 0.66 22.69 22.03
CA LYS A 644 0.23 22.14 23.33
C LYS A 644 -0.71 23.10 24.04
N GLU A 645 -0.36 24.38 24.06
CA GLU A 645 -1.09 25.47 24.69
C GLU A 645 -2.42 25.71 23.95
N ALA A 646 -2.40 25.70 22.62
CA ALA A 646 -3.58 25.87 21.78
C ALA A 646 -4.58 24.71 21.95
N LEU A 647 -4.11 23.46 22.01
CA LEU A 647 -4.96 22.28 22.25
C LEU A 647 -5.60 22.32 23.64
N ALA A 648 -4.83 22.70 24.68
CA ALA A 648 -5.35 22.86 26.04
C ALA A 648 -6.32 24.06 26.18
N GLY A 649 -6.06 25.14 25.44
CA GLY A 649 -6.84 26.38 25.43
C GLY A 649 -8.06 26.37 24.50
N ALA A 650 -8.17 25.38 23.60
CA ALA A 650 -9.19 25.32 22.54
C ALA A 650 -10.61 25.53 23.06
N LYS A 651 -10.95 24.91 24.20
CA LYS A 651 -12.24 25.07 24.87
C LYS A 651 -12.58 26.53 25.17
N LYS A 652 -11.64 27.26 25.78
CA LYS A 652 -11.79 28.66 26.15
C LYS A 652 -11.91 29.51 24.89
N THR A 653 -11.03 29.29 23.92
CA THR A 653 -11.01 30.01 22.65
C THR A 653 -12.32 29.88 21.88
N VAL A 654 -12.83 28.66 21.69
CA VAL A 654 -14.10 28.40 21.00
C VAL A 654 -15.28 28.99 21.78
N LYS A 655 -15.32 28.80 23.11
CA LYS A 655 -16.39 29.35 23.96
C LYS A 655 -16.43 30.87 23.85
N SER A 656 -15.30 31.54 24.08
CA SER A 656 -15.21 33.00 24.04
C SER A 656 -15.59 33.56 22.66
N TRP A 657 -15.30 32.87 21.57
CA TRP A 657 -15.75 33.31 20.24
C TRP A 657 -17.26 33.14 20.04
N LEU A 658 -17.85 32.02 20.48
CA LEU A 658 -19.29 31.76 20.35
C LEU A 658 -20.15 32.66 21.25
N GLU A 659 -19.61 33.14 22.38
CA GLU A 659 -20.28 34.10 23.28
C GLU A 659 -20.38 35.51 22.68
N LEU A 660 -19.55 35.85 21.69
CA LEU A 660 -19.62 37.16 21.06
C LEU A 660 -20.94 37.34 20.28
N PRO A 661 -21.56 38.54 20.33
CA PRO A 661 -22.85 38.79 19.68
C PRO A 661 -22.86 38.43 18.19
N GLY A 662 -23.85 37.64 17.77
CA GLY A 662 -24.07 37.26 16.37
C GLY A 662 -23.25 36.09 15.83
N ASN A 663 -22.22 35.60 16.55
CA ASN A 663 -21.37 34.51 16.06
C ASN A 663 -22.11 33.17 16.03
N ARG A 664 -22.88 32.83 17.07
CA ARG A 664 -23.76 31.63 17.03
C ARG A 664 -24.71 31.67 15.83
N ASP A 665 -25.39 32.79 15.63
CA ASP A 665 -26.35 32.94 14.54
C ASP A 665 -25.69 32.87 13.17
N LEU A 666 -24.44 33.35 13.05
CA LEU A 666 -23.64 33.18 11.85
C LEU A 666 -23.43 31.70 11.54
N VAL A 667 -23.05 30.88 12.53
CA VAL A 667 -22.87 29.42 12.34
C VAL A 667 -24.19 28.75 11.94
N VAL A 668 -25.30 29.09 12.62
CA VAL A 668 -26.63 28.53 12.34
C VAL A 668 -27.08 28.85 10.92
N ARG A 669 -26.99 30.12 10.50
CA ARG A 669 -27.56 30.60 9.23
C ARG A 669 -26.67 30.33 8.02
N HIS A 670 -25.35 30.28 8.22
CA HIS A 670 -24.41 30.30 7.12
C HIS A 670 -23.49 29.08 7.05
N TRP A 671 -23.29 28.33 8.14
CA TRP A 671 -22.38 27.17 8.20
C TRP A 671 -23.12 25.86 8.52
N ASP A 672 -24.37 25.74 8.06
CA ASP A 672 -25.21 24.53 8.21
C ASP A 672 -25.30 24.02 9.66
N ASN A 673 -25.38 24.96 10.61
CA ASN A 673 -25.41 24.66 12.05
C ASN A 673 -24.23 23.82 12.54
N THR A 674 -23.08 23.88 11.84
CA THR A 674 -21.90 23.06 12.10
C THR A 674 -20.69 23.95 12.38
N PHE A 675 -20.02 23.73 13.50
CA PHE A 675 -18.76 24.38 13.84
C PHE A 675 -17.62 23.36 13.70
N GLU A 676 -16.81 23.52 12.64
CA GLU A 676 -15.69 22.64 12.34
C GLU A 676 -14.40 23.17 12.98
N VAL A 677 -13.63 22.28 13.61
CA VAL A 677 -12.32 22.59 14.21
C VAL A 677 -11.27 21.66 13.63
N MET A 678 -10.10 22.19 13.26
CA MET A 678 -8.99 21.41 12.75
C MET A 678 -7.98 21.07 13.87
N LEU A 679 -7.45 19.84 13.83
CA LEU A 679 -6.53 19.29 14.82
C LEU A 679 -5.19 18.94 14.17
N GLY A 680 -4.10 19.57 14.62
CA GLY A 680 -2.76 19.38 14.08
C GLY A 680 -2.00 18.24 14.76
N TYR A 681 -2.07 17.02 14.21
CA TYR A 681 -1.37 15.85 14.77
C TYR A 681 0.15 15.96 14.63
N ALA A 682 0.68 16.10 13.41
CA ALA A 682 2.12 16.19 13.18
C ALA A 682 2.75 17.42 13.85
N ASP A 683 2.08 18.57 13.76
CA ASP A 683 2.60 19.84 14.27
C ASP A 683 2.69 19.85 15.80
N SER A 684 1.71 19.27 16.51
CA SER A 684 1.81 19.10 17.96
C SER A 684 2.87 18.06 18.32
N ALA A 685 2.88 16.89 17.67
CA ALA A 685 3.82 15.81 17.95
C ALA A 685 5.30 16.19 17.75
N LYS A 686 5.59 17.14 16.85
CA LYS A 686 6.95 17.63 16.58
C LYS A 686 7.67 18.15 17.83
N LYS A 687 6.95 18.74 18.79
CA LYS A 687 7.53 19.31 20.02
C LYS A 687 7.32 18.45 21.26
N MET A 688 6.22 17.70 21.32
CA MET A 688 5.79 17.00 22.54
C MET A 688 5.83 15.47 22.43
N GLY A 689 6.19 14.92 21.27
CA GLY A 689 6.09 13.49 20.97
C GLY A 689 4.67 13.05 20.60
N VAL A 690 4.54 11.88 19.99
CA VAL A 690 3.25 11.39 19.43
C VAL A 690 2.24 11.01 20.52
N LEU A 691 2.65 10.33 21.59
CA LEU A 691 1.73 9.93 22.67
C LEU A 691 1.12 11.15 23.37
N PRO A 692 1.91 12.14 23.84
CA PRO A 692 1.35 13.34 24.46
C PRO A 692 0.47 14.16 23.51
N SER A 693 0.87 14.29 22.24
CA SER A 693 0.06 14.95 21.21
C SER A 693 -1.30 14.30 21.04
N ARG A 694 -1.36 12.97 20.86
CA ARG A 694 -2.63 12.25 20.66
C ARG A 694 -3.53 12.35 21.89
N LEU A 695 -2.97 12.30 23.10
CA LEU A 695 -3.76 12.46 24.33
C LEU A 695 -4.35 13.88 24.43
N ALA A 696 -3.54 14.91 24.12
CA ALA A 696 -3.99 16.30 24.09
C ALA A 696 -5.11 16.51 23.06
N ILE A 697 -5.00 15.92 21.87
CA ILE A 697 -6.04 15.96 20.83
C ILE A 697 -7.32 15.27 21.32
N SER A 698 -7.22 14.09 21.94
CA SER A 698 -8.38 13.38 22.49
C SER A 698 -9.12 14.22 23.54
N LYS A 699 -8.39 14.93 24.41
CA LYS A 699 -8.99 15.84 25.40
C LYS A 699 -9.62 17.07 24.73
N CYS A 700 -8.91 17.69 23.80
CA CYS A 700 -9.39 18.83 23.02
C CYS A 700 -10.71 18.53 22.29
N MET A 701 -10.80 17.38 21.61
CA MET A 701 -12.03 16.96 20.94
C MET A 701 -13.21 16.87 21.91
N ALA A 702 -13.03 16.22 23.06
CA ALA A 702 -14.08 16.07 24.06
C ALA A 702 -14.53 17.43 24.64
N ASP A 703 -13.59 18.34 24.90
CA ASP A 703 -13.89 19.67 25.43
C ASP A 703 -14.58 20.58 24.40
N VAL A 704 -14.13 20.57 23.13
CA VAL A 704 -14.76 21.32 22.05
C VAL A 704 -16.17 20.79 21.78
N GLU A 705 -16.36 19.47 21.72
CA GLU A 705 -17.70 18.87 21.56
C GLU A 705 -18.64 19.33 22.68
N LYS A 706 -18.16 19.33 23.93
CA LYS A 706 -18.95 19.80 25.07
C LYS A 706 -19.37 21.25 24.93
N VAL A 707 -18.44 22.14 24.55
CA VAL A 707 -18.71 23.58 24.38
C VAL A 707 -19.65 23.82 23.21
N VAL A 708 -19.37 23.29 22.03
CA VAL A 708 -20.18 23.52 20.83
C VAL A 708 -21.63 23.07 21.04
N ARG A 709 -21.84 21.95 21.76
CA ARG A 709 -23.19 21.49 22.13
C ARG A 709 -23.92 22.41 23.11
N GLN A 710 -23.22 23.12 24.01
CA GLN A 710 -23.84 24.11 24.90
C GLN A 710 -24.52 25.23 24.11
N PHE A 711 -24.02 25.54 22.91
CA PHE A 711 -24.61 26.51 21.99
C PHE A 711 -25.64 25.91 21.01
N GLN A 712 -26.00 24.63 21.17
CA GLN A 712 -26.90 23.87 20.28
C GLN A 712 -26.39 23.74 18.82
N LEU A 713 -25.07 23.84 18.63
CA LEU A 713 -24.41 23.66 17.35
C LEU A 713 -23.90 22.21 17.21
N ARG A 714 -23.61 21.79 15.98
CA ARG A 714 -23.01 20.47 15.70
C ARG A 714 -21.49 20.60 15.63
N PRO A 715 -20.70 19.88 16.45
CA PRO A 715 -19.26 19.84 16.30
C PRO A 715 -18.85 18.96 15.12
N ALA A 716 -17.87 19.41 14.35
CA ALA A 716 -17.18 18.62 13.33
C ALA A 716 -15.68 18.74 13.51
N PHE A 717 -14.93 17.70 13.15
CA PHE A 717 -13.48 17.66 13.33
C PHE A 717 -12.78 17.41 12.01
N PHE A 718 -11.84 18.31 11.71
CA PHE A 718 -10.93 18.21 10.59
C PHE A 718 -9.59 17.70 11.09
N HIS A 719 -9.27 16.46 10.74
CA HIS A 719 -8.08 15.76 11.19
C HIS A 719 -6.91 16.00 10.25
N GLY A 720 -5.92 16.78 10.72
CA GLY A 720 -4.71 17.16 9.99
C GLY A 720 -3.72 16.02 9.74
N ALA A 721 -2.67 16.28 8.98
CA ALA A 721 -1.63 15.30 8.64
C ALA A 721 -0.92 14.66 9.86
N GLY A 722 -0.47 13.40 9.73
CA GLY A 722 0.53 12.78 10.62
C GLY A 722 0.07 12.08 11.89
N GLY A 723 -1.16 11.61 11.94
CA GLY A 723 -1.62 10.69 12.99
C GLY A 723 -3.05 10.20 12.78
N THR A 724 -3.55 10.33 11.56
CA THR A 724 -4.95 10.13 11.21
C THR A 724 -5.18 8.74 10.65
N VAL A 725 -6.43 8.33 10.77
CA VAL A 725 -7.03 7.13 10.19
C VAL A 725 -6.62 6.92 8.72
N ALA A 726 -6.39 8.02 8.00
CA ALA A 726 -6.07 8.05 6.58
C ALA A 726 -4.67 7.56 6.20
N ARG A 727 -3.73 7.44 7.14
CA ARG A 727 -2.36 7.01 6.84
C ARG A 727 -2.17 5.50 6.84
N GLY A 728 -3.14 4.69 7.28
CA GLY A 728 -2.97 3.23 7.38
C GLY A 728 -2.07 2.83 8.56
N GLY A 729 -1.41 1.67 8.50
CA GLY A 729 -0.54 1.17 9.58
C GLY A 729 -1.29 0.53 10.77
N GLY A 730 -2.60 0.71 10.88
CA GLY A 730 -3.46 0.12 11.93
C GLY A 730 -4.83 -0.29 11.40
N ASN A 731 -5.72 -0.74 12.27
CA ASN A 731 -7.12 -0.98 11.91
C ASN A 731 -7.88 0.34 11.95
N LEU A 732 -8.67 0.67 10.92
CA LEU A 732 -9.53 1.84 10.94
C LEU A 732 -10.40 1.87 12.20
N ARG A 733 -10.92 0.70 12.61
CA ARG A 733 -11.72 0.54 13.82
C ARG A 733 -10.97 0.92 15.10
N GLU A 734 -9.68 0.60 15.17
CA GLU A 734 -8.86 0.93 16.33
C GLU A 734 -8.51 2.42 16.33
N GLN A 735 -8.12 2.95 15.18
CA GLN A 735 -7.72 4.35 15.01
C GLN A 735 -8.88 5.32 15.24
N MET A 736 -10.11 4.96 14.85
CA MET A 736 -11.34 5.69 15.15
C MET A 736 -11.93 5.33 16.52
N GLY A 737 -11.36 4.33 17.19
CA GLY A 737 -11.90 3.69 18.38
C GLY A 737 -11.97 4.59 19.61
N TRP A 738 -11.25 5.71 19.62
CA TRP A 738 -11.27 6.72 20.68
C TRP A 738 -12.05 7.99 20.29
N TRP A 739 -12.61 8.05 19.08
CA TRP A 739 -13.42 9.19 18.64
C TRP A 739 -14.84 9.12 19.24
N SER A 740 -15.44 10.30 19.42
CA SER A 740 -16.83 10.43 19.84
C SER A 740 -17.80 10.18 18.69
N ALA A 741 -19.08 9.93 19.01
CA ALA A 741 -20.11 9.71 17.99
C ALA A 741 -20.29 10.93 17.06
N ASP A 742 -20.13 12.16 17.56
CA ASP A 742 -20.22 13.34 16.70
C ASP A 742 -19.00 13.51 15.80
N ALA A 743 -17.79 13.21 16.31
CA ALA A 743 -16.59 13.21 15.48
C ALA A 743 -16.65 12.21 14.32
N LEU A 744 -17.47 11.16 14.45
CA LEU A 744 -17.67 10.14 13.43
C LEU A 744 -18.78 10.46 12.42
N LYS A 745 -19.66 11.46 12.66
CA LYS A 745 -20.79 11.76 11.76
C LYS A 745 -20.38 12.45 10.46
N LYS A 746 -19.47 13.42 10.56
CA LYS A 746 -18.96 14.19 9.43
C LYS A 746 -17.45 14.44 9.55
N PRO A 747 -16.62 13.40 9.68
CA PRO A 747 -15.18 13.57 9.79
C PRO A 747 -14.61 14.15 8.49
N ASN A 748 -13.67 15.06 8.64
CA ASN A 748 -12.84 15.55 7.55
C ASN A 748 -11.41 15.02 7.73
N PHE A 749 -10.88 14.34 6.72
CA PHE A 749 -9.57 13.73 6.74
C PHE A 749 -8.63 14.44 5.77
N THR A 750 -7.48 14.89 6.26
CA THR A 750 -6.36 15.23 5.38
C THR A 750 -5.77 13.95 4.79
N ILE A 751 -5.95 13.75 3.48
CA ILE A 751 -5.29 12.68 2.72
C ILE A 751 -3.97 13.23 2.19
N GLN A 752 -2.89 12.77 2.81
CA GLN A 752 -1.54 13.17 2.42
C GLN A 752 -1.19 12.60 1.05
N GLY A 753 -0.39 13.32 0.26
CA GLY A 753 -0.18 12.95 -1.14
C GLY A 753 0.34 11.52 -1.33
N GLU A 754 1.13 10.97 -0.39
CA GLU A 754 1.55 9.55 -0.40
C GLU A 754 0.41 8.56 -0.25
N MET A 755 -0.66 8.97 0.44
CA MET A 755 -1.86 8.17 0.64
C MET A 755 -2.91 8.40 -0.45
N VAL A 756 -2.87 9.52 -1.18
CA VAL A 756 -3.83 9.79 -2.27
C VAL A 756 -3.79 8.65 -3.28
N ARG A 757 -2.60 8.30 -3.77
CA ARG A 757 -2.43 7.20 -4.74
C ARG A 757 -2.88 5.84 -4.19
N ARG A 758 -2.78 5.61 -2.88
CA ARG A 758 -3.15 4.32 -2.26
C ARG A 758 -4.64 4.22 -1.99
N MET A 759 -5.25 5.29 -1.49
CA MET A 759 -6.68 5.31 -1.15
C MET A 759 -7.57 5.44 -2.38
N PHE A 760 -7.13 6.24 -3.36
CA PHE A 760 -7.83 6.49 -4.62
C PHE A 760 -7.25 5.68 -5.78
N ALA A 761 -6.53 4.58 -5.50
CA ALA A 761 -5.94 3.75 -6.57
C ALA A 761 -7.03 3.09 -7.43
N THR A 762 -8.07 2.58 -6.80
CA THR A 762 -9.20 1.91 -7.45
C THR A 762 -10.50 2.19 -6.69
N LYS A 763 -11.64 2.08 -7.39
CA LYS A 763 -12.96 2.23 -6.76
C LYS A 763 -13.18 1.22 -5.63
N GLU A 764 -12.62 0.01 -5.75
CA GLU A 764 -12.75 -1.06 -4.77
C GLU A 764 -12.01 -0.74 -3.47
N ILE A 765 -10.81 -0.15 -3.56
CA ILE A 765 -10.04 0.26 -2.38
C ILE A 765 -10.77 1.41 -1.68
N LEU A 766 -11.17 2.45 -2.40
CA LEU A 766 -11.91 3.59 -1.84
C LEU A 766 -13.21 3.12 -1.16
N ASN A 767 -14.00 2.29 -1.85
CA ASN A 767 -15.23 1.70 -1.32
C ASN A 767 -14.98 0.96 -0.01
N SER A 768 -13.97 0.08 0.02
CA SER A 768 -13.63 -0.70 1.21
C SER A 768 -13.28 0.17 2.40
N GLN A 769 -12.57 1.28 2.21
CA GLN A 769 -12.22 2.22 3.29
C GLN A 769 -13.46 2.98 3.77
N CYS A 770 -14.24 3.55 2.85
CA CYS A 770 -15.45 4.30 3.19
C CYS A 770 -16.49 3.44 3.91
N VAL A 771 -16.71 2.19 3.46
CA VAL A 771 -17.62 1.24 4.12
C VAL A 771 -17.17 0.95 5.55
N GLN A 772 -15.86 0.77 5.79
CA GLN A 772 -15.34 0.53 7.14
C GLN A 772 -15.50 1.75 8.06
N MET A 773 -15.18 2.95 7.56
CA MET A 773 -15.36 4.20 8.30
C MET A 773 -16.85 4.43 8.64
N ALA A 774 -17.72 4.26 7.66
CA ALA A 774 -19.17 4.40 7.84
C ALA A 774 -19.73 3.34 8.79
N ALA A 775 -19.32 2.08 8.66
CA ALA A 775 -19.75 1.03 9.57
C ALA A 775 -19.36 1.30 11.02
N GLU A 776 -18.14 1.81 11.27
CA GLU A 776 -17.72 2.19 12.62
C GLU A 776 -18.53 3.37 13.15
N ALA A 777 -18.72 4.41 12.34
CA ALA A 777 -19.55 5.57 12.70
C ALA A 777 -20.99 5.18 13.03
N LEU A 778 -21.61 4.29 12.25
CA LEU A 778 -23.00 3.86 12.43
C LEU A 778 -23.19 2.88 13.59
N ARG A 779 -22.18 2.06 13.92
CA ARG A 779 -22.20 1.20 15.11
C ARG A 779 -22.15 2.02 16.41
N ARG A 780 -21.51 3.18 16.37
CA ARG A 780 -21.28 4.05 17.53
C ARG A 780 -22.58 4.78 17.91
N ARG A 781 -23.38 4.18 18.79
CA ARG A 781 -24.54 4.88 19.35
C ARG A 781 -24.08 6.10 20.17
N PRO A 782 -24.77 7.25 20.09
CA PRO A 782 -24.51 8.39 20.97
C PRO A 782 -24.96 8.04 22.40
N LYS A 783 -24.18 7.25 23.12
CA LYS A 783 -24.34 7.11 24.57
C LYS A 783 -23.64 8.29 25.25
N LYS A 784 -24.16 8.72 26.41
CA LYS A 784 -23.41 9.52 27.39
C LYS A 784 -22.26 8.67 27.93
N VAL A 785 -21.20 8.47 27.15
CA VAL A 785 -19.99 7.82 27.63
C VAL A 785 -19.36 8.80 28.61
N LYS A 786 -19.42 8.50 29.91
CA LYS A 786 -18.50 9.15 30.85
C LYS A 786 -17.11 8.74 30.38
N ALA A 787 -16.31 9.70 29.92
CA ALA A 787 -14.91 9.44 29.60
C ALA A 787 -14.26 8.90 30.87
N GLU A 788 -13.92 7.61 30.86
CA GLU A 788 -13.17 6.99 31.94
C GLU A 788 -11.83 7.69 32.01
N LYS A 789 -11.54 8.28 33.17
CA LYS A 789 -10.31 9.03 33.39
C LYS A 789 -9.27 8.07 33.93
N PHE A 790 -8.06 8.16 33.39
CA PHE A 790 -6.91 7.38 33.83
C PHE A 790 -5.82 8.34 34.32
N PRO A 791 -5.86 8.80 35.59
CA PRO A 791 -4.88 9.75 36.11
C PRO A 791 -3.43 9.27 35.98
N ALA A 792 -3.19 7.97 36.18
CA ALA A 792 -1.87 7.35 35.97
C ALA A 792 -1.38 7.54 34.52
N LEU A 793 -2.27 7.45 33.52
CA LEU A 793 -1.93 7.72 32.13
C LEU A 793 -1.56 9.20 31.92
N ASP A 794 -2.29 10.12 32.55
CA ASP A 794 -1.98 11.55 32.46
C ASP A 794 -0.58 11.88 33.02
N SER A 795 -0.24 11.32 34.18
CA SER A 795 1.08 11.47 34.81
C SER A 795 2.20 10.84 33.98
N PHE A 796 1.98 9.62 33.48
CA PHE A 796 2.91 8.93 32.59
C PHE A 796 3.19 9.76 31.33
N VAL A 797 2.15 10.23 30.66
CA VAL A 797 2.27 11.03 29.44
C VAL A 797 2.95 12.38 29.68
N ALA A 798 2.79 12.98 30.86
CA ALA A 798 3.53 14.18 31.23
C ALA A 798 5.04 13.92 31.33
N ARG A 799 5.47 12.77 31.88
CA ARG A 799 6.89 12.37 31.90
C ARG A 799 7.43 12.10 30.49
N VAL A 800 6.67 11.40 29.65
CA VAL A 800 7.03 11.18 28.23
C VAL A 800 7.25 12.52 27.51
N ASN A 801 6.32 13.45 27.70
CA ASN A 801 6.43 14.79 27.11
C ASN A 801 7.70 15.52 27.56
N ALA A 802 7.96 15.55 28.87
CA ALA A 802 9.14 16.23 29.41
C ALA A 802 10.44 15.64 28.86
N SER A 803 10.54 14.31 28.77
CA SER A 803 11.70 13.63 28.19
C SER A 803 11.90 13.99 26.71
N PHE A 804 10.82 14.03 25.93
CA PHE A 804 10.89 14.41 24.52
C PHE A 804 11.23 15.89 24.32
N GLU A 805 10.58 16.80 25.07
CA GLU A 805 10.87 18.24 25.07
C GLU A 805 12.35 18.50 25.41
N ASN A 806 12.92 17.78 26.38
CA ASN A 806 14.34 17.87 26.71
C ASN A 806 15.22 17.45 25.53
N ALA A 807 14.91 16.33 24.88
CA ALA A 807 15.70 15.82 23.75
C ALA A 807 15.69 16.77 22.53
N VAL A 808 14.53 17.32 22.16
CA VAL A 808 14.45 18.22 20.98
C VAL A 808 14.94 19.63 21.25
N ASN A 809 15.15 20.01 22.51
CA ASN A 809 15.75 21.30 22.89
C ASN A 809 17.21 21.16 23.37
N ASP A 810 17.76 19.95 23.36
CA ASP A 810 19.14 19.68 23.72
C ASP A 810 20.11 20.29 22.69
N LYS A 811 21.15 20.96 23.18
CA LYS A 811 22.11 21.72 22.36
C LYS A 811 23.05 20.83 21.54
N GLU A 812 23.15 19.55 21.86
CA GLU A 812 23.96 18.56 21.13
C GLU A 812 23.06 17.70 20.23
N LEU A 813 21.91 17.25 20.74
CA LEU A 813 21.07 16.26 20.08
C LEU A 813 20.31 16.80 18.87
N LEU A 814 19.68 17.99 18.98
CA LEU A 814 18.92 18.53 17.85
C LEU A 814 19.83 18.86 16.65
N PRO A 815 20.99 19.54 16.82
CA PRO A 815 21.94 19.73 15.73
C PRO A 815 22.36 18.41 15.09
N LEU A 816 22.75 17.42 15.90
CA LEU A 816 23.15 16.09 15.42
C LEU A 816 22.04 15.42 14.57
N LEU A 817 20.79 15.43 15.05
CA LEU A 817 19.65 14.85 14.34
C LEU A 817 19.41 15.51 12.98
N THR A 818 19.66 16.81 12.86
CA THR A 818 19.50 17.54 11.60
C THR A 818 20.69 17.43 10.66
N GLU A 819 21.89 17.27 11.19
CA GLU A 819 23.13 17.11 10.41
C GLU A 819 23.29 15.69 9.87
N ALA A 820 23.04 14.68 10.71
CA ALA A 820 23.09 13.26 10.34
C ALA A 820 21.88 12.81 9.48
N SER A 821 20.96 13.72 9.11
CA SER A 821 19.81 13.38 8.30
C SER A 821 19.75 14.23 7.01
N PRO A 822 18.92 13.84 6.03
CA PRO A 822 18.72 14.66 4.82
C PRO A 822 18.10 16.04 5.09
N TYR A 823 17.84 16.43 6.33
CA TYR A 823 17.12 17.65 6.70
C TYR A 823 17.73 18.90 6.06
N ARG A 824 19.07 19.06 6.12
CA ARG A 824 19.77 20.23 5.53
C ARG A 824 19.63 20.33 4.01
N TYR A 825 19.41 19.21 3.34
CA TYR A 825 19.27 19.14 1.89
C TYR A 825 17.82 19.30 1.42
N LEU A 826 16.82 19.24 2.31
CA LEU A 826 15.40 19.25 1.88
C LEU A 826 15.02 20.52 1.09
N GLU A 827 15.68 21.65 1.32
CA GLU A 827 15.52 22.87 0.51
C GLU A 827 16.25 22.76 -0.84
N ALA A 828 17.51 22.29 -0.84
CA ALA A 828 18.34 22.13 -2.03
C ALA A 828 17.79 21.09 -3.00
N LEU A 829 17.17 20.02 -2.49
CA LEU A 829 16.64 18.92 -3.29
C LEU A 829 15.40 19.31 -4.11
N ARG A 830 14.86 20.53 -3.93
CA ARG A 830 13.71 21.05 -4.68
C ARG A 830 12.49 20.11 -4.67
N ILE A 831 12.42 19.21 -3.67
CA ILE A 831 11.38 18.17 -3.54
C ILE A 831 9.99 18.80 -3.35
N LYS A 832 9.90 20.11 -3.04
CA LYS A 832 8.64 20.85 -2.90
C LYS A 832 8.70 22.32 -3.31
N SER A 833 7.53 22.92 -3.39
CA SER A 833 7.30 24.37 -3.31
C SER A 833 7.45 24.93 -1.88
N ARG A 834 7.69 24.10 -0.85
CA ARG A 834 7.80 24.48 0.58
C ARG A 834 9.25 24.87 0.98
N THR A 835 9.42 25.79 1.93
CA THR A 835 10.68 25.97 2.68
C THR A 835 10.75 24.95 3.83
N ALA A 836 11.96 24.55 4.25
CA ALA A 836 12.17 23.59 5.35
C ALA A 836 12.09 24.27 6.73
N LYS A 837 12.51 25.54 6.83
CA LYS A 837 12.44 26.34 8.07
C LYS A 837 11.41 27.47 8.00
N ARG A 838 10.89 27.89 9.17
CA ARG A 838 10.33 29.25 9.38
C ARG A 838 11.53 30.18 9.59
N GLY A 839 11.55 31.35 8.95
CA GLY A 839 12.75 32.20 8.81
C GLY A 839 13.54 32.47 10.10
N GLY A 840 14.86 32.66 9.97
CA GLY A 840 15.81 32.88 11.07
C GLY A 840 17.06 31.98 10.93
N PRO A 841 18.25 32.41 11.39
CA PRO A 841 19.49 31.63 11.26
C PRO A 841 19.61 30.46 12.25
N GLU A 842 18.95 30.53 13.42
CA GLU A 842 19.12 29.54 14.50
C GLU A 842 18.24 28.29 14.33
N LEU A 843 18.79 27.12 14.66
CA LEU A 843 18.08 25.84 14.67
C LEU A 843 17.38 25.65 16.02
N SER A 844 16.05 25.64 16.02
CA SER A 844 15.25 25.33 17.21
C SER A 844 14.05 24.46 16.85
N ALA A 845 13.48 23.76 17.84
CA ALA A 845 12.26 22.97 17.66
C ALA A 845 11.08 23.81 17.10
N ASP A 846 11.06 25.11 17.39
CA ASP A 846 10.05 26.05 16.89
C ASP A 846 10.21 26.35 15.40
N ALA A 847 11.45 26.44 14.92
CA ALA A 847 11.78 26.72 13.52
C ALA A 847 11.54 25.51 12.60
N LEU A 848 11.56 24.28 13.13
CA LEU A 848 11.31 23.05 12.36
C LEU A 848 9.88 23.03 11.79
N ARG A 849 9.69 22.56 10.56
CA ARG A 849 8.36 22.20 10.04
C ARG A 849 8.09 20.71 10.26
N ALA A 850 6.84 20.35 10.59
CA ALA A 850 6.50 18.96 10.96
C ALA A 850 6.75 17.95 9.83
N VAL A 851 6.42 18.29 8.58
CA VAL A 851 6.61 17.36 7.45
C VAL A 851 8.09 17.10 7.14
N PRO A 852 8.96 18.12 6.97
CA PRO A 852 10.41 17.92 6.87
C PRO A 852 11.00 17.10 8.02
N TRP A 853 10.60 17.40 9.26
CA TRP A 853 11.07 16.69 10.44
C TRP A 853 10.73 15.19 10.42
N VAL A 854 9.45 14.85 10.25
CA VAL A 854 8.99 13.46 10.19
C VAL A 854 9.60 12.70 9.01
N LEU A 855 9.77 13.38 7.87
CA LEU A 855 10.43 12.78 6.71
C LEU A 855 11.89 12.46 7.03
N SER A 856 12.65 13.37 7.61
CA SER A 856 14.05 13.11 8.00
C SER A 856 14.17 11.93 8.96
N CYS A 857 13.35 11.86 10.02
CA CYS A 857 13.34 10.71 10.93
C CYS A 857 12.93 9.40 10.24
N THR A 858 12.08 9.47 9.20
CA THR A 858 11.69 8.31 8.39
C THR A 858 12.82 7.83 7.51
N GLN A 859 13.55 8.76 6.88
CA GLN A 859 14.68 8.47 6.01
C GLN A 859 15.79 7.73 6.77
N THR A 860 16.10 8.20 7.98
CA THR A 860 17.20 7.63 8.80
C THR A 860 16.80 6.42 9.63
N ARG A 861 15.58 5.89 9.46
CA ARG A 861 15.05 4.74 10.21
C ARG A 861 14.94 4.96 11.72
N LEU A 862 15.05 6.20 12.20
CA LEU A 862 15.02 6.50 13.62
C LEU A 862 13.60 6.64 14.19
N LEU A 863 12.68 7.27 13.45
CA LEU A 863 11.29 7.51 13.88
C LEU A 863 11.12 8.11 15.29
N LEU A 864 12.11 8.92 15.71
CA LEU A 864 12.26 9.43 17.08
C LEU A 864 10.96 9.92 17.75
N PRO A 865 10.09 10.74 17.08
CA PRO A 865 8.91 11.32 17.73
C PRO A 865 7.89 10.31 18.22
N VAL A 866 7.95 9.07 17.73
CA VAL A 866 6.95 8.04 18.03
C VAL A 866 7.22 7.34 19.37
N TRP A 867 8.48 7.19 19.77
CA TRP A 867 8.88 6.28 20.84
C TRP A 867 9.73 6.92 21.94
N TRP A 868 10.47 8.00 21.64
CA TRP A 868 11.39 8.59 22.61
C TRP A 868 10.67 9.12 23.86
N GLY A 869 11.19 8.76 25.03
CA GLY A 869 10.70 9.15 26.34
C GLY A 869 9.71 8.15 26.96
N ILE A 870 9.20 7.19 26.19
CA ILE A 870 8.26 6.16 26.66
C ILE A 870 8.95 5.19 27.62
N GLY A 871 10.13 4.71 27.23
CA GLY A 871 10.91 3.74 28.00
C GLY A 871 11.35 4.32 29.34
N SER A 872 11.99 5.49 29.32
CA SER A 872 12.39 6.19 30.55
C SER A 872 11.18 6.49 31.46
N ALA A 873 10.07 6.99 30.91
CA ALA A 873 8.88 7.25 31.71
C ALA A 873 8.31 5.99 32.37
N TRP A 874 8.44 4.82 31.73
CA TRP A 874 8.01 3.53 32.28
C TRP A 874 8.94 3.03 33.37
N LYS A 875 10.26 3.11 33.12
CA LYS A 875 11.30 2.81 34.11
C LYS A 875 11.06 3.57 35.41
N ASP A 876 10.76 4.87 35.31
CA ASP A 876 10.51 5.75 36.45
C ASP A 876 9.10 5.59 37.07
N SER A 877 8.21 4.80 36.45
CA SER A 877 6.88 4.54 37.00
C SER A 877 6.94 3.51 38.13
N SER A 878 6.28 3.81 39.24
CA SER A 878 6.18 2.87 40.37
C SER A 878 5.43 1.58 39.99
N PRO A 879 5.64 0.44 40.67
CA PRO A 879 4.90 -0.79 40.39
C PRO A 879 3.37 -0.60 40.44
N ALA A 880 2.86 0.19 41.40
CA ALA A 880 1.44 0.51 41.49
C ALA A 880 0.93 1.32 40.29
N GLU A 881 1.72 2.28 39.80
CA GLU A 881 1.38 3.06 38.60
C GLU A 881 1.39 2.19 37.34
N ARG A 882 2.35 1.27 37.21
CA ARG A 882 2.41 0.31 36.09
C ARG A 882 1.17 -0.58 36.03
N GLU A 883 0.68 -1.07 37.18
CA GLU A 883 -0.55 -1.86 37.23
C GLU A 883 -1.78 -1.03 36.82
N LEU A 884 -1.85 0.24 37.23
CA LEU A 884 -2.92 1.15 36.77
C LEU A 884 -2.85 1.40 35.25
N LEU A 885 -1.64 1.50 34.68
CA LEU A 885 -1.43 1.67 33.25
C LEU A 885 -1.81 0.40 32.45
N LYS A 886 -1.53 -0.80 32.98
CA LYS A 886 -2.02 -2.07 32.40
C LYS A 886 -3.55 -2.10 32.39
N GLY A 887 -4.20 -1.75 33.51
CA GLY A 887 -5.65 -1.61 33.57
C GLY A 887 -6.20 -0.54 32.60
N ALA A 888 -5.47 0.55 32.39
CA ALA A 888 -5.82 1.56 31.40
C ALA A 888 -5.69 1.04 29.96
N TYR A 889 -4.69 0.21 29.66
CA TYR A 889 -4.49 -0.37 28.34
C TYR A 889 -5.64 -1.31 27.95
N GLU A 890 -6.16 -2.08 28.90
CA GLU A 890 -7.30 -2.99 28.70
C GLU A 890 -8.62 -2.23 28.46
N LYS A 891 -8.83 -1.13 29.19
CA LYS A 891 -10.12 -0.41 29.20
C LYS A 891 -10.19 0.77 28.23
N SER A 892 -9.05 1.40 27.90
CA SER A 892 -8.98 2.60 27.09
C SER A 892 -8.73 2.28 25.61
N PRO A 893 -9.71 2.51 24.71
CA PRO A 893 -9.50 2.36 23.27
C PRO A 893 -8.38 3.27 22.75
N PHE A 894 -8.14 4.41 23.41
CA PHE A 894 -7.06 5.33 23.10
C PHE A 894 -5.69 4.67 23.32
N LEU A 895 -5.43 4.18 24.53
CA LEU A 895 -4.12 3.62 24.87
C LEU A 895 -3.87 2.32 24.10
N SER A 896 -4.90 1.46 23.99
CA SER A 896 -4.81 0.24 23.18
C SER A 896 -4.49 0.53 21.72
N SER A 897 -5.16 1.52 21.11
CA SER A 897 -4.88 1.92 19.72
C SER A 897 -3.49 2.53 19.57
N PHE A 898 -3.03 3.33 20.54
CA PHE A 898 -1.70 3.93 20.51
C PHE A 898 -0.61 2.84 20.55
N VAL A 899 -0.67 1.93 21.52
CA VAL A 899 0.36 0.90 21.73
C VAL A 899 0.46 -0.05 20.54
N LYS A 900 -0.67 -0.43 19.91
CA LYS A 900 -0.63 -1.21 18.66
C LYS A 900 0.04 -0.46 17.51
N THR A 901 -0.19 0.85 17.42
CA THR A 901 0.48 1.70 16.41
C THR A 901 1.96 1.89 16.74
N LEU A 902 2.30 2.02 18.03
CA LEU A 902 3.68 2.09 18.51
C LEU A 902 4.45 0.83 18.08
N GLY A 903 3.91 -0.37 18.33
CA GLY A 903 4.54 -1.62 17.91
C GLY A 903 4.81 -1.69 16.40
N PHE A 904 3.86 -1.22 15.58
CA PHE A 904 4.06 -1.10 14.13
C PHE A 904 5.21 -0.15 13.74
N SER A 905 5.35 0.98 14.43
CA SER A 905 6.44 1.93 14.20
C SER A 905 7.78 1.42 14.71
N LEU A 906 7.82 0.83 15.91
CA LEU A 906 9.02 0.20 16.50
C LEU A 906 9.59 -0.87 15.57
N ALA A 907 8.74 -1.70 14.96
CA ALA A 907 9.16 -2.73 14.01
C ALA A 907 9.82 -2.19 12.72
N LYS A 908 9.81 -0.86 12.50
CA LYS A 908 10.48 -0.20 11.38
C LYS A 908 11.73 0.57 11.78
N VAL A 909 11.93 0.78 13.09
CA VAL A 909 13.13 1.40 13.63
C VAL A 909 14.31 0.48 13.37
N ASP A 910 15.43 1.05 12.95
CA ASP A 910 16.67 0.31 12.73
C ASP A 910 17.85 1.15 13.24
N LEU A 911 18.28 0.85 14.47
CA LEU A 911 19.36 1.58 15.13
C LEU A 911 20.73 1.32 14.49
N ASP A 912 20.94 0.16 13.88
CA ASP A 912 22.19 -0.16 13.18
C ASP A 912 22.36 0.68 11.91
N ILE A 913 21.26 0.90 11.18
CA ILE A 913 21.24 1.85 10.07
C ILE A 913 21.44 3.27 10.60
N TRP A 914 20.71 3.69 11.65
CA TRP A 914 20.87 5.03 12.24
C TRP A 914 22.33 5.31 12.66
N ARG A 915 22.99 4.32 13.26
CA ARG A 915 24.41 4.40 13.67
C ARG A 915 25.33 4.77 12.50
N LEU A 916 25.03 4.33 11.28
CA LEU A 916 25.82 4.63 10.10
C LEU A 916 25.61 6.04 9.54
N TYR A 917 24.49 6.69 9.89
CA TYR A 917 24.27 8.10 9.56
C TYR A 917 25.01 9.04 10.53
N LEU A 918 25.33 8.57 11.73
CA LEU A 918 26.01 9.37 12.74
C LEU A 918 27.50 9.55 12.44
N PRO A 919 28.09 10.70 12.83
CA PRO A 919 29.53 10.89 12.88
C PRO A 919 30.23 9.84 13.75
N ALA A 920 31.50 9.52 13.43
CA ALA A 920 32.25 8.44 14.06
C ALA A 920 32.47 8.62 15.59
N ASP A 921 32.50 9.86 16.07
CA ASP A 921 32.71 10.25 17.48
C ASP A 921 31.40 10.30 18.30
N SER A 922 30.25 9.96 17.70
CA SER A 922 28.94 10.04 18.34
C SER A 922 28.57 8.83 19.22
N ALA A 923 29.54 8.03 19.68
CA ALA A 923 29.30 6.78 20.41
C ALA A 923 28.51 6.98 21.72
N ASN A 924 28.85 8.03 22.49
CA ASN A 924 28.15 8.35 23.73
C ASN A 924 26.69 8.78 23.50
N VAL A 925 26.45 9.52 22.41
CA VAL A 925 25.09 9.95 22.04
C VAL A 925 24.29 8.77 21.48
N PHE A 926 24.92 7.89 20.70
CA PHE A 926 24.32 6.66 20.21
C PHE A 926 23.81 5.75 21.34
N ALA A 927 24.61 5.58 22.40
CA ALA A 927 24.24 4.80 23.58
C ALA A 927 22.94 5.28 24.24
N LYS A 928 22.64 6.60 24.20
CA LYS A 928 21.37 7.15 24.69
C LYS A 928 20.17 6.64 23.88
N PHE A 929 20.32 6.48 22.56
CA PHE A 929 19.26 5.92 21.70
C PHE A 929 19.07 4.43 21.93
N GLU A 930 20.17 3.67 22.09
CA GLU A 930 20.10 2.24 22.41
C GLU A 930 19.41 1.99 23.77
N GLU A 931 19.80 2.74 24.81
CA GLU A 931 19.19 2.62 26.14
C GLU A 931 17.69 2.93 26.09
N GLU A 932 17.28 4.07 25.53
CA GLU A 932 15.86 4.46 25.49
C GLU A 932 15.02 3.50 24.63
N PHE A 933 15.59 2.96 23.54
CA PHE A 933 14.88 2.00 22.68
C PHE A 933 14.66 0.68 23.41
N ALA A 934 15.69 0.14 24.08
CA ALA A 934 15.58 -1.08 24.89
C ALA A 934 14.57 -0.91 26.03
N LEU A 935 14.56 0.25 26.70
CA LEU A 935 13.57 0.56 27.73
C LEU A 935 12.15 0.63 27.14
N THR A 936 12.00 1.14 25.90
CA THR A 936 10.71 1.23 25.23
C THR A 936 10.19 -0.14 24.78
N GLU A 937 11.08 -1.04 24.34
CA GLU A 937 10.73 -2.44 24.07
C GLU A 937 10.28 -3.15 25.36
N ASN A 938 10.97 -2.91 26.48
CA ASN A 938 10.55 -3.45 27.77
C ASN A 938 9.19 -2.90 28.23
N PHE A 939 8.94 -1.59 28.09
CA PHE A 939 7.61 -1.00 28.30
C PHE A 939 6.53 -1.74 27.49
N PHE A 940 6.81 -1.96 26.21
CA PHE A 940 5.87 -2.59 25.32
C PHE A 940 5.60 -4.05 25.73
N GLU A 941 6.64 -4.83 26.04
CA GLU A 941 6.51 -6.22 26.48
C GLU A 941 5.77 -6.32 27.82
N GLU A 942 6.15 -5.52 28.83
CA GLU A 942 5.50 -5.53 30.15
C GLU A 942 4.02 -5.10 30.09
N LEU A 943 3.69 -4.11 29.25
CA LEU A 943 2.32 -3.60 29.14
C LEU A 943 1.42 -4.54 28.33
N THR A 944 1.92 -5.11 27.24
CA THR A 944 1.11 -5.93 26.31
C THR A 944 1.16 -7.42 26.62
N GLN A 945 2.17 -7.88 27.37
CA GLN A 945 2.53 -9.29 27.55
C GLN A 945 2.89 -9.99 26.23
N GLN A 946 3.40 -9.23 25.24
CA GLN A 946 3.76 -9.72 23.92
C GLN A 946 5.20 -9.32 23.58
N LYS A 947 6.00 -10.31 23.16
CA LYS A 947 7.36 -10.07 22.64
C LYS A 947 7.37 -9.59 21.19
N ASN A 948 6.36 -10.00 20.40
CA ASN A 948 6.26 -9.59 19.01
C ASN A 948 5.58 -8.22 18.91
N LEU A 949 6.30 -7.22 18.39
CA LEU A 949 5.85 -5.85 18.22
C LEU A 949 4.56 -5.70 17.40
N ILE A 950 4.26 -6.66 16.50
CA ILE A 950 3.05 -6.65 15.66
C ILE A 950 2.27 -7.97 15.79
N TRP A 951 2.20 -8.51 17.01
CA TRP A 951 1.47 -9.75 17.35
C TRP A 951 0.03 -9.81 16.79
N HIS A 952 -0.65 -8.66 16.70
CA HIS A 952 -2.02 -8.53 16.22
C HIS A 952 -2.14 -8.58 14.68
N ARG A 953 -1.03 -8.49 13.93
CA ARG A 953 -0.97 -8.54 12.45
C ARG A 953 0.32 -9.18 11.92
N PRO A 954 0.48 -10.52 12.05
CA PRO A 954 1.68 -11.22 11.60
C PRO A 954 2.02 -11.03 10.10
N TRP A 955 1.01 -10.88 9.24
CA TRP A 955 1.23 -10.63 7.81
C TRP A 955 1.90 -9.28 7.53
N LEU A 956 1.64 -8.28 8.39
CA LEU A 956 2.18 -6.92 8.25
C LEU A 956 3.63 -6.88 8.71
N GLU A 957 3.94 -7.58 9.79
CA GLU A 957 5.32 -7.82 10.25
C GLU A 957 6.15 -8.48 9.14
N GLU A 958 5.63 -9.55 8.53
CA GLU A 958 6.32 -10.20 7.43
C GLU A 958 6.55 -9.25 6.25
N ALA A 959 5.54 -8.43 5.89
CA ALA A 959 5.68 -7.43 4.83
C ALA A 959 6.79 -6.40 5.13
N ILE A 960 6.87 -5.89 6.37
CA ILE A 960 7.94 -4.96 6.80
C ILE A 960 9.31 -5.63 6.68
N ARG A 961 9.46 -6.84 7.22
CA ARG A 961 10.70 -7.59 7.20
C ARG A 961 11.20 -7.91 5.78
N LEU A 962 10.28 -8.18 4.84
CA LEU A 962 10.64 -8.46 3.45
C LEU A 962 11.12 -7.22 2.69
N ARG A 963 10.62 -6.03 3.06
CA ARG A 963 11.00 -4.74 2.45
C ARG A 963 12.32 -4.21 2.99
N ALA A 964 12.59 -4.38 4.30
CA ALA A 964 13.72 -3.77 5.00
C ALA A 964 15.07 -3.89 4.25
N PRO A 965 15.48 -5.06 3.72
CA PRO A 965 16.72 -5.20 2.95
C PRO A 965 16.86 -4.25 1.76
N ASN A 966 15.78 -4.04 1.00
CA ASN A 966 15.78 -3.12 -0.15
C ASN A 966 15.80 -1.66 0.31
N ILE A 967 15.37 -1.37 1.54
CA ILE A 967 15.49 -0.04 2.14
C ILE A 967 16.93 0.18 2.63
N HIS A 968 17.58 -0.84 3.19
CA HIS A 968 18.95 -0.74 3.73
C HIS A 968 19.94 -0.29 2.67
N ILE A 969 19.91 -0.87 1.47
CA ILE A 969 20.80 -0.43 0.38
C ILE A 969 20.57 1.03 -0.03
N LEU A 970 19.31 1.49 -0.01
CA LEU A 970 18.98 2.88 -0.27
C LEU A 970 19.46 3.79 0.86
N ASN A 971 19.40 3.34 2.12
CA ASN A 971 19.98 4.04 3.25
C ASN A 971 21.51 4.18 3.11
N LEU A 972 22.21 3.10 2.74
CA LEU A 972 23.66 3.13 2.53
C LEU A 972 24.04 4.07 1.37
N LEU A 973 23.30 4.01 0.25
CA LEU A 973 23.47 4.93 -0.88
C LEU A 973 23.16 6.38 -0.50
N GLN A 974 22.18 6.60 0.39
CA GLN A 974 21.82 7.92 0.89
C GLN A 974 22.93 8.50 1.75
N ILE A 975 23.55 7.71 2.63
CA ILE A 975 24.71 8.14 3.43
C ILE A 975 25.83 8.63 2.50
N ILE A 976 26.16 7.85 1.47
CA ILE A 976 27.16 8.26 0.47
C ILE A 976 26.73 9.56 -0.23
N ALA A 977 25.45 9.71 -0.58
CA ALA A 977 24.95 10.91 -1.22
C ALA A 977 25.07 12.17 -0.33
N LEU A 978 24.89 12.02 0.98
CA LEU A 978 25.09 13.09 1.97
C LEU A 978 26.57 13.43 2.16
N GLU A 979 27.45 12.42 2.16
CA GLU A 979 28.91 12.59 2.27
C GLU A 979 29.51 13.30 1.05
N THR A 980 28.96 13.05 -0.15
CA THR A 980 29.52 13.56 -1.42
C THR A 980 28.70 14.69 -2.05
N ASP A 981 27.68 15.21 -1.36
CA ASP A 981 26.73 16.20 -1.88
C ASP A 981 26.11 15.80 -3.25
N ASP A 982 25.83 14.50 -3.45
CA ASP A 982 25.29 13.98 -4.72
C ASP A 982 23.76 14.10 -4.78
N GLU A 983 23.27 15.29 -5.12
CA GLU A 983 21.82 15.59 -5.16
C GLU A 983 20.99 14.57 -5.97
N PRO A 984 21.34 14.17 -7.21
CA PRO A 984 20.54 13.19 -7.95
C PRO A 984 20.41 11.84 -7.23
N LEU A 985 21.48 11.33 -6.63
CA LEU A 985 21.44 10.09 -5.84
C LEU A 985 20.59 10.27 -4.58
N LEU A 986 20.73 11.41 -3.91
CA LEU A 986 19.95 11.75 -2.73
C LEU A 986 18.45 11.82 -3.04
N ARG A 987 18.05 12.39 -4.18
CA ARG A 987 16.64 12.43 -4.61
C ARG A 987 16.07 11.03 -4.85
N GLU A 988 16.80 10.17 -5.57
CA GLU A 988 16.35 8.82 -5.87
C GLU A 988 16.22 7.98 -4.59
N THR A 989 17.18 8.09 -3.66
CA THR A 989 17.12 7.38 -2.37
C THR A 989 16.00 7.90 -1.47
N ILE A 990 15.73 9.21 -1.44
CA ILE A 990 14.61 9.77 -0.66
C ILE A 990 13.27 9.22 -1.12
N VAL A 991 13.04 9.19 -2.44
CA VAL A 991 11.84 8.59 -3.03
C VAL A 991 11.77 7.10 -2.69
N GLY A 992 12.83 6.34 -2.94
CA GLY A 992 12.84 4.90 -2.69
C GLY A 992 12.63 4.51 -1.22
N ILE A 993 13.27 5.21 -0.29
CA ILE A 993 13.10 4.96 1.15
C ILE A 993 11.67 5.33 1.58
N ALA A 994 11.12 6.46 1.09
CA ALA A 994 9.74 6.83 1.38
C ALA A 994 8.74 5.77 0.85
N SER A 995 8.96 5.27 -0.37
CA SER A 995 8.19 4.18 -0.98
C SER A 995 8.26 2.88 -0.17
N GLY A 996 9.43 2.56 0.41
CA GLY A 996 9.62 1.36 1.23
C GLY A 996 9.00 1.49 2.62
N MET A 997 9.24 2.63 3.28
CA MET A 997 8.81 2.92 4.65
C MET A 997 7.31 3.18 4.75
N LEU A 998 6.71 3.81 3.74
CA LEU A 998 5.31 4.20 3.73
C LEU A 998 4.93 4.94 5.04
N THR A 999 3.86 4.50 5.69
CA THR A 999 3.39 5.04 6.98
C THR A 999 4.34 4.72 8.11
N THR A 1000 4.77 5.73 8.86
CA THR A 1000 5.75 5.57 9.95
C THR A 1000 5.27 6.02 11.33
N GLY A 1001 4.11 6.71 11.41
CA GLY A 1001 3.52 7.18 12.66
C GLY A 1001 2.20 7.92 12.43
#